data_AF-A0A933SKK0-F1
#
_entry.id   AF-A0A933SKK0-F1
#
_cell.length_a   1.000
_cell.length_b   1.000
_cell.length_c   1.000
_cell.angle_alpha   90.00
_cell.angle_beta   90.00
_cell.angle_gamma   90.00
#
_symmetry.space_group_name_H-M   'P 1'
#
loop_
_entity.id
_entity.type
_entity.pdbx_description
1 polymer ?
#
loop_
_entity_poly.entity_id
_entity_poly.type
_entity_poly.pdbx_seq_one_letter_code
_entity_poly.pdbx_strand_id
1 'polypeptide(L)'
;FLMFFVLILFAAVSCSKGSKIDIALEARSVPDGKPVSQAKVIVDGKEEGFTDSSGKYTGQIIKKPGADVEVVVKKDAKGYRYEAWKKNFVVRIPKDAAVTDKYEFIAEMSGGKYFTILAKEKEIPLASAQIVIDKKKAGSTNDKGVYEHVYTEDFTKDAVIAASKQGYITGEKKVKIEPGADIVVDLTKYIKLSITAQTEDYGVTEGISGIDVYINGKLQGKTDKKGQFSYDYKGDVGKKVTVELKASDYIPYTWKKDVALKDNVSLVRYFYPVSPKPIKVGIYKFASNLYADNEVKEIINRVQSSLSENLFDNKAFKEVQTNILIDEVKRNKLGLNKMTTKGWANTPLKKSIDMIVVGSVGKDDKGYTIETKVYTSNGKLLLGVIKQAKGLRDIDSASKDISAEIAERFPFEGTVVAVEEEGLKINLGKAGGYRLAKGMEFDIKGAKIDNEGKMAGFKDLGVVELKKIEAGSSFTVPVKVKEKAAIGDKVVRKLFEYTAETGDKVYFTASVKGGKGVNVQSLGGVNIYMENLWIGSTEKDGKIDIPIKLGRRYSFIFYKHGYQQIKEKISFDKNKETKEFVMTPNTALFKAESSPSGAEVFVDGEPLGKTPIADGKPVELGFHTVKATAGQDYRDWEEVLEFDKEVIDKTGQNKITLYKDYLKIGNEEYKKGAIDKAISAYSSTEKGHPDYSVARHRLAQIYLDDRNDYENAIKEFENVLALPENQQLIYKRFAITFTNLGHAHYLKANDMIKINKDEAVRYFQKAIDNLQIAKQNTRFFPNDSYDEGLHDTIYYLALSNHKLYLITKKDAYLRNANWAWRDYFDFFPKALDGKADYEKAKDGARIYWSQIRDKL
;
A
#
# COMPACT_ATOMS: atom_id res chain seq x y z
N PHE A 1 -66.32 -41.45 -35.59
CA PHE A 1 -67.19 -41.44 -36.77
C PHE A 1 -67.39 -39.98 -37.19
N LEU A 2 -67.08 -39.68 -38.45
CA LEU A 2 -67.57 -38.54 -39.27
C LEU A 2 -69.04 -38.15 -38.93
N MET A 3 -69.63 -36.97 -39.17
CA MET A 3 -69.49 -35.93 -40.21
C MET A 3 -70.50 -34.80 -39.84
N PHE A 4 -70.14 -33.53 -39.99
CA PHE A 4 -70.68 -32.53 -40.95
C PHE A 4 -72.14 -31.99 -40.84
N PHE A 5 -72.20 -30.63 -40.81
CA PHE A 5 -73.03 -29.69 -41.60
C PHE A 5 -74.58 -29.70 -41.42
N VAL A 6 -75.36 -28.61 -41.53
CA VAL A 6 -75.22 -27.18 -41.91
C VAL A 6 -76.53 -26.48 -41.46
N LEU A 7 -76.51 -25.33 -40.77
CA LEU A 7 -76.73 -23.95 -41.26
C LEU A 7 -78.13 -23.69 -41.87
N ILE A 8 -78.92 -22.76 -41.29
CA ILE A 8 -79.33 -21.48 -41.92
C ILE A 8 -80.43 -20.72 -41.13
N LEU A 9 -80.16 -19.42 -40.95
CA LEU A 9 -81.02 -18.23 -40.72
C LEU A 9 -82.03 -18.16 -39.56
N PHE A 10 -81.83 -17.17 -38.68
CA PHE A 10 -82.85 -16.15 -38.44
C PHE A 10 -82.21 -14.78 -38.10
N ALA A 11 -82.66 -13.76 -38.82
CA ALA A 11 -82.34 -12.36 -38.61
C ALA A 11 -83.22 -11.75 -37.52
N ALA A 12 -82.61 -10.98 -36.60
CA ALA A 12 -83.15 -9.79 -35.92
C ALA A 12 -82.29 -9.46 -34.68
N VAL A 13 -81.22 -8.66 -34.84
CA VAL A 13 -80.65 -7.96 -33.67
C VAL A 13 -81.21 -6.55 -33.68
N SER A 14 -82.36 -6.43 -33.03
CA SER A 14 -82.88 -5.18 -32.50
C SER A 14 -81.76 -4.41 -31.79
N CYS A 15 -81.72 -3.10 -31.98
CA CYS A 15 -80.92 -2.18 -31.16
C CYS A 15 -81.30 -2.38 -29.69
N SER A 16 -80.55 -3.22 -28.96
CA SER A 16 -80.67 -3.30 -27.52
C SER A 16 -80.09 -2.01 -26.93
N LYS A 17 -81.00 -1.16 -26.43
CA LYS A 17 -80.65 -0.08 -25.51
C LYS A 17 -79.81 -0.71 -24.39
N GLY A 18 -78.62 -0.18 -24.14
CA GLY A 18 -77.75 -0.72 -23.08
C GLY A 18 -78.48 -0.75 -21.73
N SER A 19 -78.13 -1.73 -20.90
CA SER A 19 -78.68 -1.84 -19.56
C SER A 19 -78.04 -0.81 -18.65
N LYS A 20 -78.85 -0.19 -17.78
CA LYS A 20 -78.34 0.61 -16.66
C LYS A 20 -77.70 -0.33 -15.64
N ILE A 21 -76.55 0.06 -15.11
CA ILE A 21 -75.76 -0.70 -14.15
C ILE A 21 -75.30 0.25 -13.06
N ASP A 22 -75.51 -0.13 -11.81
CA ASP A 22 -75.02 0.63 -10.67
C ASP A 22 -73.65 0.09 -10.24
N ILE A 23 -72.67 0.98 -10.13
CA ILE A 23 -71.35 0.70 -9.59
C ILE A 23 -71.28 1.33 -8.21
N ALA A 24 -71.03 0.51 -7.18
CA ALA A 24 -70.66 0.97 -5.85
C ALA A 24 -69.22 0.58 -5.56
N LEU A 25 -68.43 1.52 -5.05
CA LEU A 25 -67.01 1.32 -4.81
C LEU A 25 -66.63 1.91 -3.45
N GLU A 26 -65.81 1.19 -2.69
CA GLU A 26 -65.20 1.67 -1.46
C GLU A 26 -63.68 1.62 -1.58
N ALA A 27 -63.02 2.78 -1.59
CA ALA A 27 -61.57 2.89 -1.65
C ALA A 27 -60.96 2.97 -0.25
N ARG A 28 -60.02 2.07 0.04
CA ARG A 28 -59.31 1.99 1.33
C ARG A 28 -57.81 1.92 1.10
N SER A 29 -57.02 2.62 1.90
CA SER A 29 -55.56 2.55 1.84
C SER A 29 -55.03 1.28 2.50
N VAL A 30 -53.95 0.70 1.96
CA VAL A 30 -53.24 -0.43 2.56
C VAL A 30 -51.86 0.06 3.03
N PRO A 31 -51.44 -0.21 4.29
CA PRO A 31 -52.04 -1.16 5.24
C PRO A 31 -53.02 -0.56 6.26
N ASP A 32 -53.18 0.77 6.37
CA ASP A 32 -53.89 1.39 7.50
C ASP A 32 -55.43 1.38 7.40
N GLY A 33 -56.00 0.87 6.29
CA GLY A 33 -57.42 0.62 6.10
C GLY A 33 -58.29 1.87 6.04
N LYS A 34 -57.69 3.06 6.01
CA LYS A 34 -58.42 4.33 6.08
C LYS A 34 -59.16 4.62 4.77
N PRO A 35 -60.32 5.27 4.84
CA PRO A 35 -61.06 5.64 3.64
C PRO A 35 -60.27 6.63 2.79
N VAL A 36 -60.10 6.31 1.50
CA VAL A 36 -59.41 7.19 0.54
C VAL A 36 -60.45 8.09 -0.11
N SER A 37 -60.64 9.28 0.46
CA SER A 37 -61.55 10.29 -0.07
C SER A 37 -60.99 11.00 -1.30
N GLN A 38 -61.89 11.51 -2.14
CA GLN A 38 -61.55 12.24 -3.36
C GLN A 38 -60.62 11.45 -4.30
N ALA A 39 -60.76 10.12 -4.33
CA ALA A 39 -60.12 9.24 -5.30
C ALA A 39 -60.97 9.25 -6.57
N LYS A 40 -60.33 9.50 -7.70
CA LYS A 40 -60.98 9.55 -9.00
C LYS A 40 -61.37 8.15 -9.45
N VAL A 41 -62.65 7.94 -9.77
CA VAL A 41 -63.19 6.70 -10.32
C VAL A 41 -63.39 6.87 -11.82
N ILE A 42 -62.76 5.99 -12.57
CA ILE A 42 -62.73 5.98 -14.03
C ILE A 42 -63.31 4.64 -14.49
N VAL A 43 -64.23 4.66 -15.43
CA VAL A 43 -64.82 3.46 -16.02
C VAL A 43 -64.61 3.49 -17.53
N ASP A 44 -63.98 2.44 -18.09
CA ASP A 44 -63.59 2.34 -19.50
C ASP A 44 -62.86 3.59 -20.03
N GLY A 45 -61.96 4.13 -19.21
CA GLY A 45 -61.20 5.34 -19.53
C GLY A 45 -61.95 6.67 -19.37
N LYS A 46 -63.25 6.65 -19.07
CA LYS A 46 -64.05 7.85 -18.81
C LYS A 46 -64.16 8.13 -17.31
N GLU A 47 -63.94 9.38 -16.90
CA GLU A 47 -64.12 9.80 -15.51
C GLU A 47 -65.61 9.83 -15.15
N GLU A 48 -65.98 9.10 -14.11
CA GLU A 48 -67.38 8.98 -13.68
C GLU A 48 -67.63 9.70 -12.34
N GLY A 49 -66.60 9.91 -11.52
CA GLY A 49 -66.69 10.77 -10.34
C GLY A 49 -65.55 10.57 -9.34
N PHE A 50 -65.77 10.98 -8.10
CA PHE A 50 -64.81 10.87 -7.00
C PHE A 50 -65.43 10.19 -5.79
N THR A 51 -64.61 9.50 -5.01
CA THR A 51 -65.04 8.99 -3.70
C THR A 51 -65.32 10.14 -2.72
N ASP A 52 -66.32 9.95 -1.87
CA ASP A 52 -66.71 10.87 -0.81
C ASP A 52 -65.74 10.84 0.39
N SER A 53 -66.05 11.59 1.46
CA SER A 53 -65.24 11.64 2.68
C SER A 53 -65.11 10.29 3.41
N SER A 54 -66.02 9.34 3.15
CA SER A 54 -65.98 7.97 3.67
C SER A 54 -65.29 6.99 2.72
N GLY A 55 -64.69 7.47 1.63
CA GLY A 55 -64.01 6.67 0.63
C GLY A 55 -64.96 5.93 -0.31
N LYS A 56 -66.26 6.26 -0.30
CA LYS A 56 -67.28 5.56 -1.09
C LYS A 56 -67.66 6.33 -2.35
N TYR A 57 -68.01 5.60 -3.40
CA TYR A 57 -68.53 6.14 -4.65
C TYR A 57 -69.70 5.29 -5.12
N THR A 58 -70.76 5.92 -5.60
CA THR A 58 -71.87 5.25 -6.29
C THR A 58 -72.18 6.00 -7.57
N GLY A 59 -72.25 5.29 -8.70
CA GLY A 59 -72.60 5.88 -9.99
C GLY A 59 -73.29 4.87 -10.89
N GLN A 60 -73.95 5.37 -11.95
CA GLN A 60 -74.69 4.54 -12.89
C GLN A 60 -74.10 4.68 -14.29
N ILE A 61 -73.80 3.54 -14.93
CA ILE A 61 -73.33 3.48 -16.31
C ILE A 61 -74.33 2.73 -17.19
N ILE A 62 -74.22 2.90 -18.51
CA ILE A 62 -75.04 2.18 -19.49
C ILE A 62 -74.12 1.30 -20.35
N LYS A 63 -74.26 -0.02 -20.24
CA LYS A 63 -73.46 -1.00 -21.01
C LYS A 63 -74.31 -2.15 -21.51
N LYS A 64 -73.88 -2.76 -22.60
CA LYS A 64 -74.55 -3.95 -23.15
C LYS A 64 -74.21 -5.18 -22.31
N PRO A 65 -75.17 -6.09 -22.08
CA PRO A 65 -74.86 -7.40 -21.50
C PRO A 65 -73.76 -8.11 -22.28
N GLY A 66 -72.83 -8.74 -21.58
CA GLY A 66 -71.64 -9.40 -22.14
C GLY A 66 -70.45 -8.49 -22.44
N ALA A 67 -70.55 -7.17 -22.25
CA ALA A 67 -69.43 -6.25 -22.43
C ALA A 67 -68.43 -6.33 -21.26
N ASP A 68 -67.14 -6.27 -21.56
CA ASP A 68 -66.08 -6.03 -20.56
C ASP A 68 -66.07 -4.56 -20.13
N VAL A 69 -65.92 -4.34 -18.83
CA VAL A 69 -65.84 -3.02 -18.20
C VAL A 69 -64.63 -2.96 -17.28
N GLU A 70 -63.72 -2.01 -17.51
CA GLU A 70 -62.59 -1.69 -16.63
C GLU A 70 -62.97 -0.56 -15.67
N VAL A 71 -62.83 -0.80 -14.36
CA VAL A 71 -62.93 0.23 -13.32
C VAL A 71 -61.54 0.52 -12.78
N VAL A 72 -61.15 1.79 -12.79
CA VAL A 72 -59.86 2.27 -12.28
C VAL A 72 -60.10 3.33 -11.21
N VAL A 73 -59.43 3.18 -10.07
CA VAL A 73 -59.42 4.17 -8.99
C VAL A 73 -58.01 4.74 -8.85
N LYS A 74 -57.90 6.07 -8.92
CA LYS A 74 -56.62 6.78 -8.78
C LYS A 74 -56.73 7.87 -7.73
N LYS A 75 -55.70 8.00 -6.89
CA LYS A 75 -55.59 9.11 -5.95
C LYS A 75 -54.22 9.73 -5.99
N ASP A 76 -54.18 11.00 -6.37
CA ASP A 76 -53.05 11.88 -6.08
C ASP A 76 -53.39 12.64 -4.78
N ALA A 77 -52.64 12.39 -3.71
CA ALA A 77 -52.76 13.09 -2.44
C ALA A 77 -51.39 13.61 -2.01
N LYS A 78 -51.30 14.87 -1.57
CA LYS A 78 -50.03 15.44 -1.12
C LYS A 78 -49.50 14.61 0.06
N GLY A 79 -48.26 14.12 -0.07
CA GLY A 79 -47.60 13.27 0.94
C GLY A 79 -47.90 11.78 0.84
N TYR A 80 -48.72 11.34 -0.11
CA TYR A 80 -49.03 9.93 -0.34
C TYR A 80 -48.90 9.55 -1.83
N ARG A 81 -48.34 8.37 -2.09
CA ARG A 81 -48.23 7.81 -3.43
C ARG A 81 -49.06 6.53 -3.48
N TYR A 82 -50.26 6.60 -4.05
CA TYR A 82 -51.12 5.44 -4.24
C TYR A 82 -50.97 4.89 -5.66
N GLU A 83 -50.87 3.57 -5.77
CA GLU A 83 -50.99 2.88 -7.05
C GLU A 83 -52.43 2.91 -7.55
N ALA A 84 -52.61 2.95 -8.86
CA ALA A 84 -53.93 2.89 -9.45
C ALA A 84 -54.53 1.49 -9.22
N TRP A 85 -55.64 1.42 -8.49
CA TRP A 85 -56.38 0.17 -8.36
C TRP A 85 -57.20 -0.07 -9.63
N LYS A 86 -57.20 -1.29 -10.15
CA LYS A 86 -57.92 -1.66 -11.38
C LYS A 86 -58.67 -2.96 -11.24
N LYS A 87 -59.88 -3.03 -11.80
CA LYS A 87 -60.66 -4.27 -11.89
C LYS A 87 -61.47 -4.33 -13.18
N ASN A 88 -61.41 -5.47 -13.84
CA ASN A 88 -62.25 -5.78 -14.99
C ASN A 88 -63.40 -6.69 -14.56
N PHE A 89 -64.57 -6.48 -15.13
CA PHE A 89 -65.71 -7.38 -15.00
C PHE A 89 -66.55 -7.39 -16.27
N VAL A 90 -67.28 -8.50 -16.48
CA VAL A 90 -68.22 -8.65 -17.59
C VAL A 90 -69.63 -8.30 -17.10
N VAL A 91 -70.36 -7.50 -17.86
CA VAL A 91 -71.76 -7.17 -17.59
C VAL A 91 -72.62 -8.43 -17.72
N ARG A 92 -73.21 -8.88 -16.61
CA ARG A 92 -74.14 -10.00 -16.56
C ARG A 92 -75.43 -9.68 -17.32
N ILE A 93 -76.12 -10.73 -17.77
CA ILE A 93 -77.45 -10.62 -18.36
C ILE A 93 -78.45 -10.40 -17.22
N PRO A 94 -79.24 -9.30 -17.23
CA PRO A 94 -80.21 -9.02 -16.16
C PRO A 94 -81.24 -10.14 -16.05
N LYS A 95 -81.52 -10.62 -14.83
CA LYS A 95 -82.54 -11.67 -14.59
C LYS A 95 -83.97 -11.15 -14.72
N ASP A 96 -84.18 -9.85 -14.58
CA ASP A 96 -85.47 -9.17 -14.68
C ASP A 96 -85.25 -7.76 -15.28
N ALA A 97 -86.08 -7.35 -16.24
CA ALA A 97 -85.92 -6.10 -16.99
C ALA A 97 -86.21 -4.84 -16.14
N ALA A 98 -86.83 -5.00 -14.96
CA ALA A 98 -87.13 -3.91 -14.03
C ALA A 98 -86.03 -3.64 -12.98
N VAL A 99 -84.99 -4.47 -12.91
CA VAL A 99 -83.94 -4.38 -11.87
C VAL A 99 -82.61 -3.94 -12.48
N THR A 100 -82.01 -2.90 -11.90
CA THR A 100 -80.66 -2.44 -12.27
C THR A 100 -79.63 -3.32 -11.56
N ASP A 101 -78.74 -3.99 -12.30
CA ASP A 101 -77.70 -4.82 -11.70
C ASP A 101 -76.66 -3.95 -10.98
N LYS A 102 -76.29 -4.36 -9.76
CA LYS A 102 -75.33 -3.65 -8.91
C LYS A 102 -73.99 -4.41 -8.82
N TYR A 103 -72.89 -3.71 -9.03
CA TYR A 103 -71.53 -4.23 -8.91
C TYR A 103 -70.80 -3.48 -7.81
N GLU A 104 -70.33 -4.24 -6.81
CA GLU A 104 -69.65 -3.70 -5.64
C GLU A 104 -68.17 -4.05 -5.66
N PHE A 105 -67.32 -3.05 -5.37
CA PHE A 105 -65.87 -3.20 -5.37
C PHE A 105 -65.26 -2.61 -4.09
N ILE A 106 -64.22 -3.27 -3.57
CA ILE A 106 -63.31 -2.68 -2.59
C ILE A 106 -62.00 -2.39 -3.30
N ALA A 107 -61.68 -1.11 -3.45
CA ALA A 107 -60.44 -0.65 -4.04
C ALA A 107 -59.36 -0.51 -2.96
N GLU A 108 -58.61 -1.59 -2.75
CA GLU A 108 -57.43 -1.59 -1.87
C GLU A 108 -56.28 -0.85 -2.56
N MET A 109 -56.07 0.41 -2.15
CA MET A 109 -55.07 1.29 -2.71
C MET A 109 -53.72 1.06 -2.00
N SER A 110 -52.86 0.25 -2.62
CA SER A 110 -51.46 0.05 -2.21
C SER A 110 -50.65 1.33 -2.43
N GLY A 111 -49.90 1.77 -1.42
CA GLY A 111 -49.13 3.00 -1.52
C GLY A 111 -48.26 3.28 -0.30
N GLY A 112 -47.39 4.29 -0.41
CA GLY A 112 -46.52 4.74 0.67
C GLY A 112 -46.75 6.22 1.00
N LYS A 113 -46.34 6.62 2.20
CA LYS A 113 -46.13 8.02 2.54
C LYS A 113 -44.83 8.48 1.88
N TYR A 114 -44.73 9.75 1.51
CA TYR A 114 -43.46 10.29 1.03
C TYR A 114 -43.15 11.62 1.68
N PHE A 115 -41.87 11.98 1.71
CA PHE A 115 -41.40 13.33 1.99
C PHE A 115 -40.28 13.69 1.01
N THR A 116 -40.00 14.98 0.84
CA THR A 116 -38.94 15.43 -0.05
C THR A 116 -37.78 16.02 0.73
N ILE A 117 -36.57 15.86 0.18
CA ILE A 117 -35.35 16.46 0.70
C ILE A 117 -34.77 17.35 -0.39
N LEU A 118 -34.65 18.65 -0.11
CA LEU A 118 -33.95 19.61 -0.96
C LEU A 118 -32.53 19.80 -0.43
N ALA A 119 -31.54 19.35 -1.18
CA ALA A 119 -30.14 19.67 -0.95
C ALA A 119 -29.81 20.97 -1.69
N LYS A 120 -29.33 22.00 -0.99
CA LYS A 120 -29.01 23.30 -1.60
C LYS A 120 -27.75 23.95 -1.02
N GLU A 121 -27.12 24.83 -1.79
CA GLU A 121 -26.15 25.80 -1.31
C GLU A 121 -26.82 27.19 -1.35
N LYS A 122 -27.11 27.78 -0.19
CA LYS A 122 -27.89 29.03 -0.12
C LYS A 122 -29.20 28.88 -0.88
N GLU A 123 -29.38 29.57 -2.01
CA GLU A 123 -30.59 29.46 -2.85
C GLU A 123 -30.40 28.57 -4.09
N ILE A 124 -29.24 27.93 -4.24
CA ILE A 124 -28.90 27.11 -5.41
C ILE A 124 -29.16 25.63 -5.10
N PRO A 125 -30.14 24.98 -5.77
CA PRO A 125 -30.36 23.55 -5.59
C PRO A 125 -29.18 22.71 -6.13
N LEU A 126 -28.85 21.63 -5.43
CA LEU A 126 -27.70 20.79 -5.76
C LEU A 126 -28.16 19.43 -6.27
N ALA A 127 -28.04 19.24 -7.59
CA ALA A 127 -28.26 17.94 -8.22
C ALA A 127 -27.21 16.89 -7.82
N SER A 128 -27.60 15.62 -7.83
CA SER A 128 -26.74 14.46 -7.55
C SER A 128 -26.06 14.48 -6.16
N ALA A 129 -26.63 15.19 -5.19
CA ALA A 129 -26.23 15.09 -3.79
C ALA A 129 -26.71 13.76 -3.21
N GLN A 130 -25.82 12.98 -2.58
CA GLN A 130 -26.18 11.71 -1.96
C GLN A 130 -26.90 11.95 -0.64
N ILE A 131 -28.02 11.26 -0.46
CA ILE A 131 -28.88 11.36 0.71
C ILE A 131 -28.75 10.09 1.57
N VAL A 132 -28.61 10.31 2.88
CA VAL A 132 -28.56 9.28 3.91
C VAL A 132 -29.62 9.62 4.98
N ILE A 133 -30.43 8.64 5.37
CA ILE A 133 -31.47 8.77 6.40
C ILE A 133 -31.15 7.74 7.49
N ASP A 134 -30.96 8.18 8.73
CA ASP A 134 -30.60 7.33 9.88
C ASP A 134 -29.43 6.37 9.58
N LYS A 135 -28.37 6.93 8.99
CA LYS A 135 -27.14 6.22 8.55
C LYS A 135 -27.35 5.19 7.42
N LYS A 136 -28.56 5.07 6.86
CA LYS A 136 -28.85 4.23 5.70
C LYS A 136 -28.87 5.06 4.42
N LYS A 137 -28.16 4.60 3.39
CA LYS A 137 -28.12 5.27 2.08
C LYS A 137 -29.51 5.19 1.44
N ALA A 138 -30.07 6.35 1.10
CA ALA A 138 -31.42 6.45 0.53
C ALA A 138 -31.38 6.63 -1.00
N GLY A 139 -30.61 7.60 -1.49
CA GLY A 139 -30.55 7.88 -2.92
C GLY A 139 -29.73 9.12 -3.26
N SER A 140 -30.07 9.79 -4.37
CA SER A 140 -29.43 11.03 -4.79
C SER A 140 -30.46 12.02 -5.32
N THR A 141 -30.20 13.32 -5.16
CA THR A 141 -31.07 14.37 -5.65
C THR A 141 -31.08 14.46 -7.19
N ASN A 142 -32.22 14.86 -7.75
CA ASN A 142 -32.42 15.12 -9.18
C ASN A 142 -31.86 16.50 -9.61
N ASP A 143 -32.05 16.89 -10.87
CA ASP A 143 -31.57 18.18 -11.43
C ASP A 143 -32.09 19.42 -10.70
N LYS A 144 -33.20 19.29 -9.97
CA LYS A 144 -33.78 20.35 -9.13
C LYS A 144 -33.27 20.32 -7.69
N GLY A 145 -32.28 19.48 -7.37
CA GLY A 145 -31.72 19.30 -6.04
C GLY A 145 -32.64 18.58 -5.06
N VAL A 146 -33.71 17.93 -5.55
CA VAL A 146 -34.71 17.25 -4.72
C VAL A 146 -34.55 15.74 -4.77
N TYR A 147 -34.66 15.08 -3.63
CA TYR A 147 -34.82 13.62 -3.51
C TYR A 147 -36.16 13.33 -2.81
N GLU A 148 -36.97 12.46 -3.41
CA GLU A 148 -38.22 11.98 -2.82
C GLU A 148 -37.98 10.64 -2.13
N HIS A 149 -38.34 10.53 -0.85
CA HIS A 149 -38.24 9.29 -0.09
C HIS A 149 -39.63 8.74 0.21
N VAL A 150 -39.92 7.53 -0.25
CA VAL A 150 -41.18 6.82 0.00
C VAL A 150 -40.97 5.81 1.14
N TYR A 151 -41.89 5.81 2.11
CA TYR A 151 -41.86 4.97 3.30
C TYR A 151 -43.26 4.47 3.67
N THR A 152 -43.34 3.30 4.31
CA THR A 152 -44.62 2.66 4.69
C THR A 152 -44.84 2.63 6.21
N GLU A 153 -43.77 2.61 7.00
CA GLU A 153 -43.80 2.61 8.48
C GLU A 153 -43.44 3.99 9.06
N ASP A 154 -44.17 4.43 10.09
CA ASP A 154 -43.93 5.75 10.69
C ASP A 154 -42.61 5.84 11.47
N PHE A 155 -41.94 6.98 11.34
CA PHE A 155 -40.77 7.31 12.14
C PHE A 155 -41.19 7.55 13.58
N THR A 156 -40.81 6.64 14.49
CA THR A 156 -41.14 6.73 15.92
C THR A 156 -40.29 7.74 16.70
N LYS A 157 -39.22 8.25 16.07
CA LYS A 157 -38.30 9.27 16.57
C LYS A 157 -37.93 10.23 15.45
N ASP A 158 -37.34 11.38 15.78
CA ASP A 158 -36.77 12.28 14.77
C ASP A 158 -35.72 11.54 13.93
N ALA A 159 -35.86 11.65 12.61
CA ALA A 159 -34.89 11.11 11.67
C ALA A 159 -33.70 12.05 11.51
N VAL A 160 -32.51 11.49 11.32
CA VAL A 160 -31.30 12.23 10.95
C VAL A 160 -31.10 12.11 9.45
N ILE A 161 -31.24 13.23 8.75
CA ILE A 161 -31.07 13.32 7.30
C ILE A 161 -29.76 14.03 7.00
N ALA A 162 -28.88 13.36 6.28
CA ALA A 162 -27.62 13.92 5.80
C ALA A 162 -27.58 13.98 4.27
N ALA A 163 -27.06 15.07 3.73
CA ALA A 163 -26.85 15.28 2.31
C ALA A 163 -25.37 15.61 2.04
N SER A 164 -24.76 14.88 1.11
CA SER A 164 -23.33 15.01 0.78
C SER A 164 -23.09 15.15 -0.71
N LYS A 165 -22.15 16.02 -1.09
CA LYS A 165 -21.74 16.25 -2.48
C LYS A 165 -20.28 16.64 -2.54
N GLN A 166 -19.54 16.16 -3.55
CA GLN A 166 -18.14 16.53 -3.74
C GLN A 166 -17.98 18.05 -3.90
N GLY A 167 -17.03 18.65 -3.18
CA GLY A 167 -16.84 20.12 -3.12
C GLY A 167 -17.71 20.84 -2.08
N TYR A 168 -18.48 20.08 -1.30
CA TYR A 168 -19.34 20.60 -0.24
C TYR A 168 -19.12 19.86 1.07
N ILE A 169 -19.32 20.58 2.17
CA ILE A 169 -19.40 19.98 3.51
C ILE A 169 -20.77 19.33 3.63
N THR A 170 -20.79 18.09 4.13
CA THR A 170 -22.03 17.35 4.39
C THR A 170 -22.93 18.16 5.32
N GLY A 171 -24.15 18.45 4.85
CA GLY A 171 -25.21 19.02 5.68
C GLY A 171 -25.95 17.90 6.41
N GLU A 172 -26.34 18.15 7.66
CA GLU A 172 -27.14 17.21 8.45
C GLU A 172 -28.27 17.96 9.15
N LYS A 173 -29.46 17.34 9.19
CA LYS A 173 -30.65 17.87 9.86
C LYS A 173 -31.39 16.76 10.57
N LYS A 174 -31.65 16.98 11.87
CA LYS A 174 -32.53 16.14 12.67
C LYS A 174 -33.94 16.72 12.65
N VAL A 175 -34.92 15.93 12.24
CA VAL A 175 -36.29 16.43 12.03
C VAL A 175 -37.32 15.32 12.21
N LYS A 176 -38.48 15.68 12.77
CA LYS A 176 -39.65 14.82 12.82
C LYS A 176 -40.26 14.68 11.42
N ILE A 177 -40.45 13.46 10.95
CA ILE A 177 -40.96 13.19 9.60
C ILE A 177 -42.48 13.15 9.60
N GLU A 178 -43.09 13.96 8.74
CA GLU A 178 -44.53 13.97 8.47
C GLU A 178 -44.78 13.71 6.97
N PRO A 179 -45.89 13.06 6.60
CA PRO A 179 -46.24 12.84 5.19
C PRO A 179 -46.33 14.17 4.42
N GLY A 180 -45.59 14.26 3.32
CA GLY A 180 -45.54 15.43 2.44
C GLY A 180 -44.66 16.57 2.94
N ALA A 181 -43.82 16.35 3.96
CA ALA A 181 -42.87 17.35 4.43
C ALA A 181 -41.78 17.66 3.38
N ASP A 182 -41.39 18.93 3.30
CA ASP A 182 -40.28 19.40 2.47
C ASP A 182 -39.09 19.76 3.38
N ILE A 183 -38.05 18.95 3.34
CA ILE A 183 -36.90 19.04 4.25
C ILE A 183 -35.71 19.64 3.53
N VAL A 184 -35.33 20.85 3.92
CA VAL A 184 -34.13 21.50 3.39
C VAL A 184 -32.89 21.07 4.17
N VAL A 185 -31.86 20.60 3.46
CA VAL A 185 -30.52 20.33 3.99
C VAL A 185 -29.52 21.22 3.25
N ASP A 186 -28.99 22.21 3.96
CA ASP A 186 -28.00 23.15 3.41
C ASP A 186 -26.59 22.53 3.40
N LEU A 187 -25.96 22.56 2.24
CA LEU A 187 -24.57 22.22 2.04
C LEU A 187 -23.75 23.51 1.90
N THR A 188 -22.59 23.54 2.53
CA THR A 188 -21.66 24.68 2.41
C THR A 188 -20.57 24.32 1.40
N LYS A 189 -20.47 25.09 0.32
CA LYS A 189 -19.36 24.95 -0.64
C LYS A 189 -18.06 25.32 0.06
N TYR A 190 -17.02 24.55 -0.21
CA TYR A 190 -15.68 24.86 0.27
C TYR A 190 -14.67 24.79 -0.88
N ILE A 191 -13.55 25.48 -0.69
CA ILE A 191 -12.39 25.38 -1.56
C ILE A 191 -11.29 24.67 -0.79
N LYS A 192 -10.76 23.59 -1.37
CA LYS A 192 -9.67 22.85 -0.75
C LYS A 192 -8.34 23.55 -0.99
N LEU A 193 -7.70 23.98 0.08
CA LEU A 193 -6.31 24.41 0.08
C LEU A 193 -5.45 23.25 0.59
N SER A 194 -4.67 22.65 -0.30
CA SER A 194 -3.69 21.61 0.01
C SER A 194 -2.31 22.23 0.12
N ILE A 195 -1.61 21.96 1.22
CA ILE A 195 -0.25 22.42 1.47
C ILE A 195 0.62 21.18 1.63
N THR A 196 1.76 21.17 0.95
CA THR A 196 2.77 20.12 1.07
C THR A 196 4.12 20.76 1.40
N ALA A 197 4.65 20.47 2.58
CA ALA A 197 5.96 20.90 3.01
C ALA A 197 6.97 19.76 2.87
N GLN A 198 8.09 20.02 2.20
CA GLN A 198 9.06 18.99 1.81
C GLN A 198 10.50 19.44 2.07
N THR A 199 11.41 18.48 2.19
CA THR A 199 12.87 18.66 2.08
C THR A 199 13.38 17.84 0.91
N GLU A 200 14.55 18.17 0.39
CA GLU A 200 15.19 17.40 -0.68
C GLU A 200 16.70 17.25 -0.41
N ASP A 201 17.15 16.01 -0.25
CA ASP A 201 18.55 15.70 0.04
C ASP A 201 19.06 14.73 -1.04
N TYR A 202 20.09 15.12 -1.78
CA TYR A 202 20.78 14.29 -2.79
C TYR A 202 19.88 13.64 -3.86
N GLY A 203 18.87 14.37 -4.32
CA GLY A 203 17.90 13.97 -5.33
C GLY A 203 16.68 13.22 -4.78
N VAL A 204 16.50 13.18 -3.45
CA VAL A 204 15.38 12.48 -2.81
C VAL A 204 14.53 13.47 -2.00
N THR A 205 13.25 13.52 -2.31
CA THR A 205 12.28 14.39 -1.63
C THR A 205 11.55 13.65 -0.53
N GLU A 206 11.45 14.26 0.65
CA GLU A 206 10.72 13.73 1.80
C GLU A 206 9.77 14.79 2.38
N GLY A 207 8.62 14.36 2.89
CA GLY A 207 7.65 15.24 3.54
C GLY A 207 8.09 15.64 4.96
N ILE A 208 7.86 16.89 5.34
CA ILE A 208 8.22 17.39 6.67
C ILE A 208 6.99 17.47 7.55
N SER A 209 6.98 16.65 8.61
CA SER A 209 5.90 16.62 9.59
C SER A 209 6.05 17.73 10.64
N GLY A 210 4.91 18.23 11.13
CA GLY A 210 4.86 19.12 12.29
C GLY A 210 5.02 20.62 11.99
N ILE A 211 5.07 21.04 10.71
CA ILE A 211 5.14 22.46 10.34
C ILE A 211 3.80 23.12 10.65
N ASP A 212 3.85 24.23 11.39
CA ASP A 212 2.65 24.99 11.75
C ASP A 212 2.12 25.74 10.53
N VAL A 213 0.82 25.57 10.27
CA VAL A 213 0.11 26.20 9.15
C VAL A 213 -0.88 27.24 9.67
N TYR A 214 -0.66 28.49 9.30
CA TYR A 214 -1.51 29.63 9.62
C TYR A 214 -2.24 30.10 8.36
N ILE A 215 -3.52 30.40 8.51
CA ILE A 215 -4.34 31.00 7.45
C ILE A 215 -4.94 32.29 8.02
N ASN A 216 -4.67 33.41 7.35
CA ASN A 216 -5.04 34.76 7.81
C ASN A 216 -4.59 35.03 9.26
N GLY A 217 -3.39 34.59 9.62
CA GLY A 217 -2.79 34.78 10.94
C GLY A 217 -3.28 33.81 12.04
N LYS A 218 -4.28 32.96 11.76
CA LYS A 218 -4.79 31.97 12.73
C LYS A 218 -4.20 30.58 12.44
N LEU A 219 -3.65 29.93 13.47
CA LEU A 219 -3.17 28.53 13.39
C LEU A 219 -4.33 27.60 13.05
N GLN A 220 -4.19 26.83 11.97
CA GLN A 220 -5.19 25.85 11.53
C GLN A 220 -4.77 24.40 11.84
N GLY A 221 -3.47 24.16 11.99
CA GLY A 221 -2.95 22.85 12.34
C GLY A 221 -1.49 22.69 11.93
N LYS A 222 -1.05 21.43 11.85
CA LYS A 222 0.31 21.05 11.49
C LYS A 222 0.30 20.09 10.31
N THR A 223 1.38 20.06 9.54
CA THR A 223 1.59 19.05 8.50
C THR A 223 1.70 17.64 9.07
N ASP A 224 1.15 16.66 8.36
CA ASP A 224 1.17 15.24 8.73
C ASP A 224 2.54 14.58 8.48
N LYS A 225 2.64 13.25 8.65
CA LYS A 225 3.90 12.49 8.44
C LYS A 225 4.44 12.54 7.00
N LYS A 226 3.59 12.86 6.03
CA LYS A 226 3.95 13.03 4.62
C LYS A 226 4.20 14.51 4.27
N GLY A 227 4.19 15.39 5.27
CA GLY A 227 4.30 16.83 5.09
C GLY A 227 3.06 17.49 4.51
N GLN A 228 1.91 16.82 4.53
CA GLN A 228 0.68 17.31 3.93
C GLN A 228 -0.25 17.95 4.96
N PHE A 229 -0.96 18.98 4.54
CA PHE A 229 -2.03 19.61 5.31
C PHE A 229 -3.14 20.03 4.35
N SER A 230 -4.40 19.78 4.72
CA SER A 230 -5.56 20.17 3.92
C SER A 230 -6.45 21.08 4.74
N TYR A 231 -6.90 22.17 4.14
CA TYR A 231 -7.83 23.11 4.75
C TYR A 231 -9.02 23.36 3.83
N ASP A 232 -10.22 23.12 4.36
CA ASP A 232 -11.47 23.36 3.64
C ASP A 232 -11.93 24.80 3.93
N TYR A 233 -11.56 25.72 3.03
CA TYR A 233 -11.90 27.14 3.15
C TYR A 233 -13.38 27.36 2.82
N LYS A 234 -14.11 27.94 3.78
CA LYS A 234 -15.57 28.18 3.70
C LYS A 234 -15.95 29.64 3.42
N GLY A 235 -14.97 30.50 3.13
CA GLY A 235 -15.23 31.90 2.84
C GLY A 235 -15.55 32.15 1.37
N ASP A 236 -15.65 33.43 0.99
CA ASP A 236 -16.03 33.82 -0.37
C ASP A 236 -15.00 33.37 -1.41
N VAL A 237 -15.52 32.84 -2.52
CA VAL A 237 -14.74 32.41 -3.69
C VAL A 237 -13.99 33.60 -4.28
N GLY A 238 -12.72 33.38 -4.62
CA GLY A 238 -11.82 34.38 -5.20
C GLY A 238 -11.17 35.32 -4.19
N LYS A 239 -11.56 35.27 -2.91
CA LYS A 239 -10.90 36.05 -1.85
C LYS A 239 -9.46 35.58 -1.67
N LYS A 240 -8.56 36.53 -1.46
CA LYS A 240 -7.17 36.24 -1.10
C LYS A 240 -7.10 35.84 0.37
N VAL A 241 -6.41 34.74 0.65
CA VAL A 241 -6.00 34.35 1.99
C VAL A 241 -4.49 34.39 2.10
N THR A 242 -3.98 34.83 3.24
CA THR A 242 -2.55 34.76 3.54
C THR A 242 -2.24 33.42 4.18
N VAL A 243 -1.42 32.62 3.50
CA VAL A 243 -0.90 31.35 4.02
C VAL A 243 0.47 31.62 4.61
N GLU A 244 0.66 31.24 5.87
CA GLU A 244 1.95 31.33 6.57
C GLU A 244 2.35 29.96 7.11
N LEU A 245 3.59 29.56 6.84
CA LEU A 245 4.21 28.33 7.34
C LEU A 245 5.33 28.71 8.30
N LYS A 246 5.33 28.14 9.51
CA LYS A 246 6.42 28.28 10.48
C LYS A 246 7.09 26.94 10.75
N ALA A 247 8.40 26.89 10.52
CA ALA A 247 9.21 25.68 10.60
C ALA A 247 10.45 25.96 11.48
N SER A 248 10.34 25.68 12.79
CA SER A 248 11.35 26.01 13.82
C SER A 248 12.76 25.56 13.49
N ASP A 249 12.89 24.33 12.98
CA ASP A 249 14.18 23.68 12.75
C ASP A 249 14.63 23.73 11.29
N TYR A 250 13.98 24.60 10.49
CA TYR A 250 14.19 24.69 9.07
C TYR A 250 14.34 26.12 8.53
N ILE A 251 14.83 26.20 7.30
CA ILE A 251 15.10 27.41 6.54
C ILE A 251 14.22 27.42 5.29
N PRO A 252 13.48 28.52 5.04
CA PRO A 252 13.30 29.66 5.94
C PRO A 252 12.44 29.28 7.16
N TYR A 253 12.68 29.91 8.31
CA TYR A 253 11.85 29.71 9.51
C TYR A 253 10.38 30.08 9.26
N THR A 254 10.14 31.15 8.50
CA THR A 254 8.81 31.61 8.13
C THR A 254 8.71 31.77 6.62
N TRP A 255 7.63 31.26 6.04
CA TRP A 255 7.26 31.51 4.64
C TRP A 255 5.83 32.02 4.56
N LYS A 256 5.60 33.07 3.76
CA LYS A 256 4.28 33.70 3.59
C LYS A 256 3.94 33.83 2.10
N LYS A 257 2.68 33.57 1.76
CA LYS A 257 2.15 33.79 0.42
C LYS A 257 0.66 34.11 0.44
N ASP A 258 0.27 35.14 -0.29
CA ASP A 258 -1.14 35.43 -0.55
C ASP A 258 -1.65 34.59 -1.73
N VAL A 259 -2.81 33.96 -1.54
CA VAL A 259 -3.39 33.02 -2.48
C VAL A 259 -4.85 33.34 -2.71
N ALA A 260 -5.23 33.58 -3.96
CA ALA A 260 -6.64 33.72 -4.33
C ALA A 260 -7.29 32.34 -4.44
N LEU A 261 -8.26 32.06 -3.58
CA LEU A 261 -8.98 30.78 -3.57
C LEU A 261 -10.17 30.84 -4.53
N LYS A 262 -9.93 30.72 -5.84
CA LYS A 262 -10.99 30.62 -6.85
C LYS A 262 -11.48 29.18 -7.01
N ASP A 263 -10.54 28.25 -7.07
CA ASP A 263 -10.73 26.81 -7.15
C ASP A 263 -9.80 26.13 -6.13
N ASN A 264 -9.80 24.80 -6.09
CA ASN A 264 -8.86 24.05 -5.25
C ASN A 264 -7.42 24.47 -5.56
N VAL A 265 -6.65 24.79 -4.52
CA VAL A 265 -5.26 25.23 -4.67
C VAL A 265 -4.34 24.22 -4.00
N SER A 266 -3.24 23.88 -4.68
CA SER A 266 -2.13 23.12 -4.11
C SER A 266 -0.90 24.01 -3.99
N LEU A 267 -0.29 24.04 -2.81
CA LEU A 267 0.96 24.75 -2.54
C LEU A 267 2.01 23.72 -2.11
N VAL A 268 3.15 23.71 -2.81
CA VAL A 268 4.32 22.95 -2.39
C VAL A 268 5.39 23.93 -1.92
N ARG A 269 5.98 23.67 -0.75
CA ARG A 269 7.08 24.48 -0.21
C ARG A 269 8.21 23.59 0.29
N TYR A 270 9.43 23.93 -0.12
CA TYR A 270 10.63 23.27 0.34
C TYR A 270 11.26 24.03 1.50
N PHE A 271 11.79 23.26 2.44
CA PHE A 271 12.47 23.70 3.63
C PHE A 271 13.69 22.80 3.84
N TYR A 272 14.78 23.39 4.32
CA TYR A 272 16.01 22.67 4.61
C TYR A 272 16.39 22.83 6.07
N PRO A 273 16.99 21.83 6.72
CA PRO A 273 17.30 21.91 8.14
C PRO A 273 18.29 23.05 8.41
N VAL A 274 18.13 23.73 9.55
CA VAL A 274 19.04 24.83 9.95
C VAL A 274 20.49 24.35 10.01
N SER A 275 20.71 23.14 10.52
CA SER A 275 21.98 22.42 10.42
C SER A 275 21.80 21.18 9.54
N PRO A 276 22.60 20.99 8.48
CA PRO A 276 22.57 19.76 7.70
C PRO A 276 22.83 18.55 8.61
N LYS A 277 22.08 17.48 8.41
CA LYS A 277 22.20 16.24 9.19
C LYS A 277 23.43 15.46 8.71
N PRO A 278 24.15 14.75 9.61
CA PRO A 278 25.16 13.79 9.19
C PRO A 278 24.55 12.74 8.25
N ILE A 279 25.25 12.46 7.16
CA ILE A 279 24.78 11.55 6.11
C ILE A 279 24.99 10.12 6.62
N LYS A 280 23.94 9.30 6.67
CA LYS A 280 24.06 7.90 7.07
C LYS A 280 24.69 7.12 5.92
N VAL A 281 25.94 6.70 6.09
CA VAL A 281 26.74 6.01 5.07
C VAL A 281 27.15 4.64 5.60
N GLY A 282 27.08 3.63 4.75
CA GLY A 282 27.48 2.27 5.07
C GLY A 282 28.40 1.73 3.98
N ILE A 283 29.52 1.17 4.40
CA ILE A 283 30.43 0.45 3.51
C ILE A 283 29.80 -0.92 3.26
N TYR A 284 29.24 -1.10 2.07
CA TYR A 284 28.48 -2.30 1.75
C TYR A 284 29.42 -3.47 1.48
N LYS A 285 30.21 -3.41 0.39
CA LYS A 285 31.16 -4.47 0.02
C LYS A 285 32.29 -3.94 -0.86
N PHE A 286 33.47 -4.56 -0.74
CA PHE A 286 34.56 -4.47 -1.69
C PHE A 286 34.72 -5.81 -2.41
N ALA A 287 34.72 -5.78 -3.74
CA ALA A 287 34.87 -6.97 -4.57
C ALA A 287 36.31 -7.15 -5.06
N SER A 288 36.72 -8.39 -5.29
CA SER A 288 37.96 -8.66 -6.03
C SER A 288 37.72 -8.55 -7.54
N ASN A 289 38.54 -7.79 -8.25
CA ASN A 289 38.60 -7.78 -9.72
C ASN A 289 39.68 -8.75 -10.25
N LEU A 290 40.01 -9.76 -9.44
CA LEU A 290 40.99 -10.83 -9.65
C LEU A 290 40.42 -12.11 -9.04
N TYR A 291 41.02 -13.27 -9.35
CA TYR A 291 40.74 -14.45 -8.53
C TYR A 291 41.31 -14.24 -7.12
N ALA A 292 40.46 -14.36 -6.12
CA ALA A 292 40.77 -14.07 -4.74
C ALA A 292 41.48 -15.25 -4.07
N ASP A 293 42.75 -15.04 -3.76
CA ASP A 293 43.51 -15.86 -2.82
C ASP A 293 43.43 -15.27 -1.39
N ASN A 294 44.19 -15.83 -0.45
CA ASN A 294 44.21 -15.34 0.92
C ASN A 294 44.78 -13.92 1.04
N GLU A 295 45.76 -13.55 0.21
CA GLU A 295 46.36 -12.21 0.21
C GLU A 295 45.33 -11.17 -0.25
N VAL A 296 44.62 -11.43 -1.35
CA VAL A 296 43.59 -10.52 -1.87
C VAL A 296 42.44 -10.35 -0.85
N LYS A 297 42.04 -11.42 -0.17
CA LYS A 297 41.03 -11.34 0.90
C LYS A 297 41.51 -10.52 2.09
N GLU A 298 42.77 -10.69 2.51
CA GLU A 298 43.37 -9.87 3.55
C GLU A 298 43.38 -8.39 3.14
N ILE A 299 43.77 -8.08 1.89
CA ILE A 299 43.76 -6.72 1.35
C ILE A 299 42.37 -6.12 1.39
N ILE A 300 41.35 -6.83 0.89
CA ILE A 300 39.96 -6.36 0.89
C ILE A 300 39.49 -6.04 2.32
N ASN A 301 39.78 -6.93 3.28
CA ASN A 301 39.42 -6.73 4.68
C ASN A 301 40.13 -5.51 5.28
N ARG A 302 41.41 -5.31 4.97
CA ARG A 302 42.18 -4.13 5.42
C ARG A 302 41.68 -2.84 4.80
N VAL A 303 41.38 -2.84 3.50
CA VAL A 303 40.75 -1.69 2.82
C VAL A 303 39.46 -1.31 3.51
N GLN A 304 38.56 -2.27 3.73
CA GLN A 304 37.28 -2.01 4.38
C GLN A 304 37.45 -1.46 5.81
N SER A 305 38.34 -2.07 6.60
CA SER A 305 38.55 -1.68 8.00
C SER A 305 39.16 -0.27 8.10
N SER A 306 40.23 -0.02 7.34
CA SER A 306 40.92 1.28 7.32
C SER A 306 40.04 2.39 6.74
N LEU A 307 39.29 2.12 5.67
CA LEU A 307 38.32 3.06 5.11
C LEU A 307 37.22 3.39 6.12
N SER A 308 36.70 2.39 6.85
CA SER A 308 35.68 2.63 7.88
C SER A 308 36.20 3.56 8.97
N GLU A 309 37.35 3.22 9.55
CA GLU A 309 37.99 4.01 10.60
C GLU A 309 38.20 5.47 10.18
N ASN A 310 38.80 5.70 9.01
CA ASN A 310 39.16 7.05 8.56
C ASN A 310 37.98 7.85 8.00
N LEU A 311 36.99 7.22 7.37
CA LEU A 311 35.83 7.92 6.82
C LEU A 311 34.89 8.40 7.92
N PHE A 312 34.65 7.56 8.94
CA PHE A 312 33.68 7.84 10.00
C PHE A 312 34.25 8.65 11.17
N ASP A 313 35.56 8.89 11.20
CA ASP A 313 36.17 9.98 11.98
C ASP A 313 35.68 11.37 11.54
N ASN A 314 35.13 11.49 10.32
CA ASN A 314 34.53 12.72 9.84
C ASN A 314 33.05 12.84 10.25
N LYS A 315 32.73 13.85 11.06
CA LYS A 315 31.38 14.18 11.57
C LYS A 315 30.30 14.41 10.50
N ALA A 316 30.67 14.67 9.26
CA ALA A 316 29.73 14.81 8.16
C ALA A 316 29.08 13.47 7.78
N PHE A 317 29.73 12.36 8.09
CA PHE A 317 29.27 11.00 7.83
C PHE A 317 28.94 10.30 9.13
N LYS A 318 27.86 9.54 9.14
CA LYS A 318 27.46 8.68 10.25
C LYS A 318 27.46 7.24 9.78
N GLU A 319 28.23 6.39 10.46
CA GLU A 319 28.34 4.98 10.12
C GLU A 319 27.00 4.25 10.31
N VAL A 320 26.64 3.47 9.29
CA VAL A 320 25.75 2.32 9.42
C VAL A 320 26.61 1.08 9.32
N GLN A 321 26.66 0.33 10.42
CA GLN A 321 27.50 -0.87 10.55
C GLN A 321 27.24 -1.85 9.40
N THR A 322 28.31 -2.38 8.80
CA THR A 322 28.24 -3.20 7.59
C THR A 322 27.38 -4.46 7.77
N ASN A 323 27.45 -5.13 8.91
CA ASN A 323 26.61 -6.31 9.20
C ASN A 323 25.11 -5.96 9.23
N ILE A 324 24.75 -4.84 9.87
CA ILE A 324 23.36 -4.34 9.91
C ILE A 324 22.89 -4.01 8.50
N LEU A 325 23.71 -3.32 7.72
CA LEU A 325 23.38 -2.96 6.33
C LEU A 325 23.16 -4.22 5.47
N ILE A 326 24.04 -5.22 5.54
CA ILE A 326 23.91 -6.48 4.80
C ILE A 326 22.58 -7.17 5.15
N ASP A 327 22.23 -7.23 6.44
CA ASP A 327 20.99 -7.85 6.88
C ASP A 327 19.75 -7.06 6.42
N GLU A 328 19.79 -5.73 6.47
CA GLU A 328 18.69 -4.90 5.95
C GLU A 328 18.54 -5.04 4.43
N VAL A 329 19.63 -5.08 3.68
CA VAL A 329 19.62 -5.28 2.23
C VAL A 329 19.01 -6.64 1.87
N LYS A 330 19.39 -7.71 2.58
CA LYS A 330 18.79 -9.05 2.44
C LYS A 330 17.29 -9.03 2.76
N ARG A 331 16.89 -8.43 3.89
CA ARG A 331 15.47 -8.31 4.28
C ARG A 331 14.63 -7.57 3.25
N ASN A 332 15.19 -6.55 2.59
CA ASN A 332 14.51 -5.76 1.57
C ASN A 332 14.62 -6.35 0.15
N LYS A 333 15.31 -7.49 -0.04
CA LYS A 333 15.54 -8.15 -1.34
C LYS A 333 16.13 -7.17 -2.37
N LEU A 334 17.20 -6.48 -1.98
CA LEU A 334 17.88 -5.52 -2.83
C LEU A 334 19.25 -6.07 -3.26
N GLY A 335 19.37 -6.54 -4.50
CA GLY A 335 20.66 -6.87 -5.09
C GLY A 335 21.52 -5.62 -5.31
N LEU A 336 22.85 -5.80 -5.38
CA LEU A 336 23.80 -4.69 -5.59
C LEU A 336 23.47 -3.91 -6.87
N ASN A 337 23.25 -4.61 -7.99
CA ASN A 337 22.88 -3.99 -9.26
C ASN A 337 21.63 -3.10 -9.14
N LYS A 338 20.60 -3.56 -8.42
CA LYS A 338 19.38 -2.76 -8.18
C LYS A 338 19.67 -1.50 -7.37
N MET A 339 20.50 -1.59 -6.33
CA MET A 339 20.88 -0.44 -5.51
C MET A 339 21.70 0.60 -6.28
N THR A 340 22.58 0.18 -7.20
CA THR A 340 23.47 1.08 -7.97
C THR A 340 22.90 1.55 -9.30
N THR A 341 21.70 1.10 -9.69
CA THR A 341 21.02 1.54 -10.93
C THR A 341 19.65 2.15 -10.69
N LYS A 342 18.84 1.56 -9.80
CA LYS A 342 17.48 2.01 -9.47
C LYS A 342 17.39 2.66 -8.09
N GLY A 343 18.39 2.44 -7.24
CA GLY A 343 18.40 2.94 -5.86
C GLY A 343 17.49 2.15 -4.91
N TRP A 344 17.41 2.66 -3.68
CA TRP A 344 16.60 2.15 -2.58
C TRP A 344 15.76 3.23 -1.88
N ALA A 345 15.69 4.45 -2.43
CA ALA A 345 14.93 5.58 -1.87
C ALA A 345 13.46 5.25 -1.60
N ASN A 346 12.86 4.40 -2.45
CA ASN A 346 11.45 3.98 -2.35
C ASN A 346 11.25 2.71 -1.50
N THR A 347 12.24 2.33 -0.70
CA THR A 347 12.20 1.12 0.14
C THR A 347 12.36 1.48 1.62
N PRO A 348 11.93 0.61 2.56
CA PRO A 348 12.15 0.82 3.99
C PRO A 348 13.62 1.11 4.35
N LEU A 349 14.58 0.61 3.56
CA LEU A 349 16.02 0.81 3.75
C LEU A 349 16.42 2.29 3.80
N LYS A 350 15.73 3.20 3.08
CA LYS A 350 16.03 4.64 3.08
C LYS A 350 15.98 5.27 4.47
N LYS A 351 15.17 4.72 5.38
CA LYS A 351 15.10 5.21 6.77
C LYS A 351 16.41 4.96 7.53
N SER A 352 17.13 3.90 7.20
CA SER A 352 18.36 3.51 7.88
C SER A 352 19.61 4.03 7.19
N ILE A 353 19.61 4.14 5.86
CA ILE A 353 20.81 4.46 5.08
C ILE A 353 20.53 5.46 3.94
N ASP A 354 21.36 6.49 3.84
CA ASP A 354 21.25 7.55 2.83
C ASP A 354 22.15 7.29 1.62
N MET A 355 23.34 6.72 1.85
CA MET A 355 24.32 6.39 0.81
C MET A 355 25.05 5.09 1.09
N ILE A 356 25.47 4.38 0.04
CA ILE A 356 26.34 3.21 0.18
C ILE A 356 27.70 3.50 -0.44
N VAL A 357 28.73 2.98 0.20
CA VAL A 357 30.07 2.91 -0.36
C VAL A 357 30.29 1.48 -0.87
N VAL A 358 30.71 1.39 -2.13
CA VAL A 358 31.07 0.13 -2.77
C VAL A 358 32.43 0.30 -3.42
N GLY A 359 33.23 -0.75 -3.46
CA GLY A 359 34.55 -0.65 -4.07
C GLY A 359 35.02 -1.96 -4.66
N SER A 360 36.21 -1.91 -5.24
CA SER A 360 36.87 -3.08 -5.78
C SER A 360 38.38 -2.94 -5.74
N VAL A 361 39.03 -4.09 -5.62
CA VAL A 361 40.50 -4.21 -5.63
C VAL A 361 40.92 -4.94 -6.89
N GLY A 362 41.68 -4.26 -7.74
CA GLY A 362 42.38 -4.86 -8.88
C GLY A 362 43.89 -4.89 -8.65
N LYS A 363 44.64 -5.53 -9.55
CA LYS A 363 46.10 -5.58 -9.53
C LYS A 363 46.65 -5.42 -10.93
N ASP A 364 47.79 -4.76 -11.03
CA ASP A 364 48.61 -4.71 -12.23
C ASP A 364 50.10 -4.84 -11.88
N ASP A 365 50.97 -4.53 -12.85
CA ASP A 365 52.42 -4.56 -12.72
C ASP A 365 52.98 -3.60 -11.65
N LYS A 366 52.19 -2.61 -11.23
CA LYS A 366 52.59 -1.57 -10.27
C LYS A 366 52.04 -1.78 -8.86
N GLY A 367 51.20 -2.81 -8.67
CA GLY A 367 50.61 -3.17 -7.39
C GLY A 367 49.09 -3.23 -7.45
N TYR A 368 48.44 -2.92 -6.34
CA TYR A 368 46.99 -2.97 -6.19
C TYR A 368 46.35 -1.62 -6.53
N THR A 369 45.25 -1.68 -7.27
CA THR A 369 44.38 -0.55 -7.56
C THR A 369 43.11 -0.68 -6.73
N ILE A 370 42.82 0.32 -5.89
CA ILE A 370 41.60 0.35 -5.08
C ILE A 370 40.69 1.43 -5.66
N GLU A 371 39.53 1.02 -6.16
CA GLU A 371 38.46 1.93 -6.56
C GLU A 371 37.39 1.96 -5.46
N THR A 372 36.97 3.15 -5.05
CA THR A 372 35.88 3.38 -4.11
C THR A 372 34.84 4.32 -4.70
N LYS A 373 33.57 3.95 -4.58
CA LYS A 373 32.44 4.66 -5.19
C LYS A 373 31.37 4.94 -4.15
N VAL A 374 30.82 6.14 -4.20
CA VAL A 374 29.72 6.56 -3.33
C VAL A 374 28.44 6.66 -4.16
N TYR A 375 27.44 5.86 -3.81
CA TYR A 375 26.12 5.89 -4.44
C TYR A 375 25.10 6.52 -3.51
N THR A 376 24.27 7.40 -4.06
CA THR A 376 23.11 7.94 -3.37
C THR A 376 21.96 6.95 -3.36
N SER A 377 20.98 7.16 -2.48
CA SER A 377 19.80 6.28 -2.38
C SER A 377 18.91 6.22 -3.62
N ASN A 378 19.05 7.10 -4.61
CA ASN A 378 18.37 6.96 -5.90
C ASN A 378 19.17 6.14 -6.94
N GLY A 379 20.33 5.60 -6.55
CA GLY A 379 21.21 4.80 -7.40
C GLY A 379 22.21 5.62 -8.23
N LYS A 380 22.25 6.95 -8.07
CA LYS A 380 23.25 7.79 -8.75
C LYS A 380 24.64 7.63 -8.12
N LEU A 381 25.65 7.37 -8.96
CA LEU A 381 27.06 7.49 -8.60
C LEU A 381 27.39 8.97 -8.36
N LEU A 382 27.73 9.30 -7.11
CA LEU A 382 28.01 10.67 -6.68
C LEU A 382 29.49 11.04 -6.83
N LEU A 383 30.37 10.09 -6.51
CA LEU A 383 31.83 10.27 -6.51
C LEU A 383 32.52 8.93 -6.70
N GLY A 384 33.59 8.91 -7.51
CA GLY A 384 34.58 7.84 -7.57
C GLY A 384 35.96 8.33 -7.12
N VAL A 385 36.68 7.50 -6.38
CA VAL A 385 38.06 7.74 -5.96
C VAL A 385 38.89 6.50 -6.26
N ILE A 386 40.09 6.70 -6.82
CA ILE A 386 41.01 5.62 -7.17
C ILE A 386 42.39 5.89 -6.57
N LYS A 387 42.99 4.88 -5.92
CA LYS A 387 44.37 4.93 -5.41
C LYS A 387 45.14 3.67 -5.75
N GLN A 388 46.46 3.80 -5.77
CA GLN A 388 47.41 2.71 -5.98
C GLN A 388 48.11 2.39 -4.66
N ALA A 389 48.38 1.12 -4.41
CA ALA A 389 49.19 0.63 -3.32
C ALA A 389 50.22 -0.36 -3.88
N LYS A 390 51.52 -0.21 -3.58
CA LYS A 390 52.54 -1.07 -4.20
C LYS A 390 52.47 -2.50 -3.66
N GLY A 391 51.98 -2.67 -2.44
CA GLY A 391 51.70 -3.96 -1.83
C GLY A 391 50.92 -3.83 -0.53
N LEU A 392 50.82 -4.93 0.20
CA LEU A 392 50.05 -5.05 1.43
C LEU A 392 50.37 -3.98 2.51
N ARG A 393 51.61 -3.50 2.60
CA ARG A 393 52.02 -2.47 3.57
C ARG A 393 51.45 -1.08 3.28
N ASP A 394 51.09 -0.79 2.03
CA ASP A 394 50.61 0.54 1.60
C ASP A 394 49.09 0.66 1.62
N ILE A 395 48.37 -0.44 1.90
CA ILE A 395 46.90 -0.52 1.82
C ILE A 395 46.21 0.45 2.77
N ASP A 396 46.67 0.54 4.02
CA ASP A 396 46.04 1.42 5.02
C ASP A 396 46.28 2.89 4.66
N SER A 397 47.48 3.23 4.17
CA SER A 397 47.77 4.59 3.69
C SER A 397 46.91 4.96 2.49
N ALA A 398 46.77 4.06 1.51
CA ALA A 398 45.92 4.28 0.35
C ALA A 398 44.43 4.43 0.76
N SER A 399 43.96 3.65 1.73
CA SER A 399 42.58 3.70 2.23
C SER A 399 42.30 4.98 3.02
N LYS A 400 43.28 5.47 3.79
CA LYS A 400 43.24 6.78 4.43
C LYS A 400 43.18 7.91 3.41
N ASP A 401 44.00 7.86 2.36
CA ASP A 401 43.99 8.85 1.28
C ASP A 401 42.65 8.85 0.52
N ILE A 402 42.05 7.68 0.29
CA ILE A 402 40.69 7.55 -0.26
C ILE A 402 39.69 8.27 0.64
N SER A 403 39.73 8.01 1.95
CA SER A 403 38.80 8.61 2.93
C SER A 403 38.92 10.14 2.96
N ALA A 404 40.15 10.66 2.95
CA ALA A 404 40.44 12.08 2.90
C ALA A 404 39.90 12.72 1.61
N GLU A 405 40.19 12.11 0.45
CA GLU A 405 39.72 12.61 -0.84
C GLU A 405 38.20 12.56 -0.98
N ILE A 406 37.54 11.51 -0.46
CA ILE A 406 36.07 11.48 -0.36
C ILE A 406 35.59 12.70 0.41
N ALA A 407 36.09 12.95 1.62
CA ALA A 407 35.65 14.07 2.44
C ALA A 407 35.93 15.46 1.81
N GLU A 408 37.03 15.61 1.10
CA GLU A 408 37.42 16.86 0.44
C GLU A 408 36.56 17.16 -0.79
N ARG A 409 36.30 16.13 -1.61
CA ARG A 409 35.58 16.29 -2.90
C ARG A 409 34.09 16.04 -2.78
N PHE A 410 33.59 15.54 -1.66
CA PHE A 410 32.17 15.24 -1.50
C PHE A 410 31.31 16.48 -1.78
N PRO A 411 30.27 16.38 -2.63
CA PRO A 411 29.42 17.51 -3.00
C PRO A 411 28.43 17.83 -1.87
N PHE A 412 28.92 18.34 -0.74
CA PHE A 412 28.07 18.67 0.40
C PHE A 412 27.01 19.71 0.01
N GLU A 413 25.78 19.43 0.41
CA GLU A 413 24.62 20.29 0.16
C GLU A 413 24.32 21.12 1.42
N GLY A 414 23.96 22.38 1.21
CA GLY A 414 23.56 23.31 2.25
C GLY A 414 22.50 24.28 1.75
N THR A 415 22.32 25.37 2.48
CA THR A 415 21.26 26.35 2.23
C THR A 415 21.74 27.76 2.53
N VAL A 416 21.27 28.71 1.72
CA VAL A 416 21.43 30.15 1.98
C VAL A 416 20.59 30.53 3.20
N VAL A 417 21.25 31.01 4.25
CA VAL A 417 20.61 31.41 5.53
C VAL A 417 20.43 32.92 5.65
N ALA A 418 21.29 33.70 4.98
CA ALA A 418 21.18 35.14 4.90
C ALA A 418 21.72 35.64 3.55
N VAL A 419 21.13 36.73 3.07
CA VAL A 419 21.61 37.49 1.91
C VAL A 419 22.13 38.82 2.45
N GLU A 420 23.42 39.06 2.27
CA GLU A 420 24.11 40.26 2.73
C GLU A 420 24.51 41.12 1.51
N GLU A 421 24.98 42.34 1.72
CA GLU A 421 25.30 43.28 0.62
C GLU A 421 26.41 42.74 -0.29
N GLU A 422 27.47 42.17 0.30
CA GLU A 422 28.66 41.70 -0.40
C GLU A 422 28.61 40.21 -0.75
N GLY A 423 27.60 39.47 -0.29
CA GLY A 423 27.61 38.01 -0.42
C GLY A 423 26.47 37.26 0.27
N LEU A 424 26.66 35.96 0.46
CA LEU A 424 25.69 35.06 1.06
C LEU A 424 26.27 34.39 2.30
N LYS A 425 25.41 34.14 3.28
CA LYS A 425 25.72 33.24 4.40
C LYS A 425 25.10 31.88 4.13
N ILE A 426 25.86 30.81 4.26
CA ILE A 426 25.41 29.43 4.07
C ILE A 426 25.55 28.62 5.36
N ASN A 427 24.69 27.61 5.58
CA ASN A 427 24.69 26.75 6.79
C ASN A 427 25.76 25.64 6.80
N LEU A 428 26.81 25.80 5.99
CA LEU A 428 27.97 24.90 6.01
C LEU A 428 29.09 25.57 6.80
N GLY A 429 29.38 25.05 7.99
CA GLY A 429 30.44 25.54 8.88
C GLY A 429 31.48 24.48 9.24
N LYS A 430 32.56 24.90 9.90
CA LYS A 430 33.68 24.02 10.30
C LYS A 430 33.25 22.87 11.22
N ALA A 431 32.25 23.09 12.07
CA ALA A 431 31.80 22.10 13.05
C ALA A 431 31.13 20.87 12.39
N GLY A 432 30.62 21.01 11.16
CA GLY A 432 29.91 19.95 10.44
C GLY A 432 30.81 18.94 9.71
N GLY A 433 32.14 19.08 9.76
CA GLY A 433 33.07 18.11 9.17
C GLY A 433 33.26 18.20 7.64
N TYR A 434 32.71 19.24 6.99
CA TYR A 434 32.70 19.32 5.53
C TYR A 434 34.06 19.56 4.86
N ARG A 435 35.19 19.68 5.60
CA ARG A 435 36.52 20.00 5.04
C ARG A 435 36.53 21.28 4.17
N LEU A 436 35.92 22.35 4.68
CA LEU A 436 35.84 23.64 3.99
C LEU A 436 37.20 24.34 3.94
N ALA A 437 37.49 25.00 2.82
CA ALA A 437 38.66 25.86 2.63
C ALA A 437 38.27 27.17 1.92
N LYS A 438 39.02 28.24 2.17
CA LYS A 438 38.87 29.50 1.40
C LYS A 438 39.17 29.21 -0.08
N GLY A 439 38.45 29.85 -1.01
CA GLY A 439 38.59 29.56 -2.44
C GLY A 439 37.66 28.48 -2.98
N MET A 440 37.02 27.70 -2.10
CA MET A 440 36.14 26.62 -2.55
C MET A 440 34.82 27.16 -3.09
N GLU A 441 34.42 26.68 -4.27
CA GLU A 441 33.22 27.12 -4.99
C GLU A 441 31.97 26.26 -4.68
N PHE A 442 30.81 26.92 -4.73
CA PHE A 442 29.49 26.31 -4.57
C PHE A 442 28.54 26.80 -5.65
N ASP A 443 27.79 25.86 -6.25
CA ASP A 443 26.66 26.18 -7.11
C ASP A 443 25.47 26.60 -6.25
N ILE A 444 24.76 27.65 -6.68
CA ILE A 444 23.53 28.13 -6.05
C ILE A 444 22.33 27.70 -6.89
N LYS A 445 21.36 27.06 -6.24
CA LYS A 445 20.21 26.41 -6.89
C LYS A 445 18.91 26.87 -6.29
N GLY A 446 18.07 27.49 -7.11
CA GLY A 446 16.73 27.94 -6.72
C GLY A 446 15.67 26.91 -7.11
N ALA A 447 14.63 26.75 -6.29
CA ALA A 447 13.50 25.90 -6.65
C ALA A 447 12.80 26.38 -7.94
N LYS A 448 12.65 25.51 -8.93
CA LYS A 448 11.82 25.76 -10.12
C LYS A 448 10.42 25.23 -9.83
N ILE A 449 9.43 26.12 -9.87
CA ILE A 449 8.03 25.79 -9.62
C ILE A 449 7.27 25.87 -10.94
N ASP A 450 6.45 24.87 -11.25
CA ASP A 450 5.57 24.85 -12.42
C ASP A 450 4.31 25.71 -12.23
N ASN A 451 3.48 25.77 -13.27
CA ASN A 451 2.25 26.57 -13.28
C ASN A 451 1.19 26.06 -12.28
N GLU A 452 1.31 24.82 -11.78
CA GLU A 452 0.44 24.23 -10.76
C GLU A 452 0.99 24.42 -9.34
N GLY A 453 2.14 25.10 -9.18
CA GLY A 453 2.76 25.31 -7.88
C GLY A 453 3.59 24.12 -7.37
N LYS A 454 3.89 23.12 -8.23
CA LYS A 454 4.74 21.96 -7.91
C LYS A 454 6.18 22.20 -8.34
N MET A 455 7.15 21.60 -7.65
CA MET A 455 8.56 21.74 -8.04
C MET A 455 8.88 20.88 -9.27
N ALA A 456 9.39 21.52 -10.32
CA ALA A 456 9.82 20.90 -11.57
C ALA A 456 11.35 20.71 -11.66
N GLY A 457 12.09 21.03 -10.59
CA GLY A 457 13.55 20.89 -10.49
C GLY A 457 14.20 22.12 -9.87
N PHE A 458 15.48 22.34 -10.18
CA PHE A 458 16.23 23.51 -9.73
C PHE A 458 16.71 24.36 -10.90
N LYS A 459 16.62 25.69 -10.76
CA LYS A 459 17.28 26.66 -11.62
C LYS A 459 18.68 26.95 -11.09
N ASP A 460 19.65 27.05 -11.99
CA ASP A 460 21.01 27.49 -11.67
C ASP A 460 21.03 29.02 -11.51
N LEU A 461 21.34 29.48 -10.29
CA LEU A 461 21.37 30.88 -9.92
C LEU A 461 22.77 31.49 -10.05
N GLY A 462 23.82 30.66 -10.11
CA GLY A 462 25.21 31.12 -10.16
C GLY A 462 26.16 30.29 -9.30
N VAL A 463 27.36 30.83 -9.13
CA VAL A 463 28.47 30.24 -8.38
C VAL A 463 28.98 31.26 -7.36
N VAL A 464 29.26 30.80 -6.15
CA VAL A 464 29.88 31.58 -5.07
C VAL A 464 31.16 30.92 -4.58
N GLU A 465 32.07 31.70 -4.00
CA GLU A 465 33.33 31.24 -3.43
C GLU A 465 33.38 31.52 -1.92
N LEU A 466 33.89 30.57 -1.14
CA LEU A 466 34.09 30.73 0.31
C LEU A 466 35.20 31.75 0.63
N LYS A 467 34.86 32.75 1.46
CA LYS A 467 35.81 33.75 1.98
C LYS A 467 36.07 33.63 3.48
N LYS A 468 35.03 33.32 4.26
CA LYS A 468 35.14 33.17 5.73
C LYS A 468 34.38 31.94 6.19
N ILE A 469 34.99 31.16 7.08
CA ILE A 469 34.44 29.92 7.62
C ILE A 469 34.26 30.10 9.13
N GLU A 470 33.04 29.92 9.61
CA GLU A 470 32.68 30.00 11.03
C GLU A 470 32.27 28.61 11.54
N ALA A 471 31.91 28.49 12.82
CA ALA A 471 31.59 27.19 13.43
C ALA A 471 30.37 26.53 12.76
N GLY A 472 29.25 27.24 12.64
CA GLY A 472 27.98 26.72 12.10
C GLY A 472 27.59 27.25 10.72
N SER A 473 28.38 28.16 10.15
CA SER A 473 28.06 28.83 8.89
C SER A 473 29.33 29.29 8.17
N SER A 474 29.19 29.69 6.92
CA SER A 474 30.27 30.35 6.17
C SER A 474 29.74 31.49 5.33
N PHE A 475 30.59 32.49 5.10
CA PHE A 475 30.32 33.61 4.21
C PHE A 475 30.98 33.37 2.84
N THR A 476 30.21 33.58 1.79
CA THR A 476 30.61 33.41 0.40
C THR A 476 30.39 34.71 -0.37
N VAL A 477 31.18 34.91 -1.41
CA VAL A 477 31.00 36.03 -2.36
C VAL A 477 30.70 35.48 -3.75
N PRO A 478 29.92 36.18 -4.59
CA PRO A 478 29.62 35.71 -5.93
C PRO A 478 30.85 35.67 -6.85
N VAL A 479 31.03 34.55 -7.55
CA VAL A 479 31.98 34.40 -8.68
C VAL A 479 31.25 34.63 -10.01
N LYS A 480 30.03 34.08 -10.10
CA LYS A 480 29.16 34.20 -11.27
C LYS A 480 27.73 34.33 -10.80
N VAL A 481 27.04 35.38 -11.22
CA VAL A 481 25.62 35.59 -10.91
C VAL A 481 24.82 35.43 -12.19
N LYS A 482 23.82 34.53 -12.17
CA LYS A 482 22.80 34.44 -13.22
C LYS A 482 21.51 35.08 -12.75
N GLU A 483 21.10 34.77 -11.53
CA GLU A 483 19.90 35.31 -10.87
C GLU A 483 20.19 35.56 -9.38
N LYS A 484 19.41 36.46 -8.76
CA LYS A 484 19.58 36.76 -7.34
C LYS A 484 19.10 35.59 -6.47
N ALA A 485 19.96 35.13 -5.56
CA ALA A 485 19.62 34.12 -4.57
C ALA A 485 18.78 34.69 -3.42
N ALA A 486 17.98 33.82 -2.79
CA ALA A 486 17.12 34.11 -1.67
C ALA A 486 17.39 33.14 -0.50
N ILE A 487 16.93 33.52 0.70
CA ILE A 487 16.97 32.64 1.88
C ILE A 487 16.17 31.36 1.59
N GLY A 488 16.77 30.21 1.87
CA GLY A 488 16.21 28.90 1.56
C GLY A 488 16.64 28.32 0.21
N ASP A 489 17.36 29.07 -0.63
CA ASP A 489 17.97 28.49 -1.84
C ASP A 489 19.08 27.51 -1.47
N LYS A 490 19.19 26.45 -2.28
CA LYS A 490 20.13 25.35 -2.06
C LYS A 490 21.53 25.75 -2.52
N VAL A 491 22.55 25.33 -1.78
CA VAL A 491 23.95 25.45 -2.21
C VAL A 491 24.57 24.06 -2.29
N VAL A 492 25.37 23.80 -3.31
CA VAL A 492 26.02 22.49 -3.50
C VAL A 492 27.49 22.73 -3.78
N ARG A 493 28.38 22.06 -3.04
CA ARG A 493 29.82 22.14 -3.35
C ARG A 493 30.04 21.69 -4.78
N LYS A 494 30.72 22.54 -5.54
CA LYS A 494 31.05 22.25 -6.92
C LYS A 494 32.15 21.19 -6.98
N LEU A 495 31.91 20.12 -7.73
CA LEU A 495 32.95 19.13 -8.02
C LEU A 495 34.00 19.77 -8.93
N PHE A 496 35.26 19.35 -8.80
CA PHE A 496 36.31 19.82 -9.69
C PHE A 496 35.97 19.45 -11.14
N GLU A 497 35.58 20.45 -11.94
CA GLU A 497 35.40 20.31 -13.38
C GLU A 497 36.71 20.73 -14.06
N TYR A 498 37.26 19.87 -14.92
CA TYR A 498 38.28 20.31 -15.87
C TYR A 498 37.61 21.26 -16.87
N THR A 499 37.50 22.54 -16.54
CA THR A 499 36.99 23.54 -17.47
C THR A 499 38.14 24.06 -18.34
N ALA A 500 37.94 24.06 -19.66
CA ALA A 500 38.67 24.97 -20.53
C ALA A 500 38.24 26.40 -20.16
N GLU A 501 39.04 27.09 -19.36
CA GLU A 501 38.82 28.50 -19.06
C GLU A 501 38.76 29.27 -20.38
N THR A 502 37.60 29.90 -20.64
CA THR A 502 37.44 31.04 -21.57
C THR A 502 37.73 30.82 -23.08
N GLY A 503 37.60 29.61 -23.62
CA GLY A 503 37.68 29.38 -25.07
C GLY A 503 36.76 28.24 -25.53
N ASP A 504 36.58 28.09 -26.85
CA ASP A 504 35.85 26.98 -27.47
C ASP A 504 36.16 25.68 -26.73
N LYS A 505 35.15 25.11 -26.07
CA LYS A 505 35.37 23.97 -25.19
C LYS A 505 35.88 22.79 -26.03
N VAL A 506 37.15 22.45 -25.86
CA VAL A 506 37.77 21.32 -26.54
C VAL A 506 37.46 20.05 -25.76
N TYR A 507 36.90 19.06 -26.46
CA TYR A 507 36.59 17.75 -25.91
C TYR A 507 37.19 16.66 -26.80
N PHE A 508 37.39 15.47 -26.23
CA PHE A 508 37.46 14.24 -27.00
C PHE A 508 36.38 13.27 -26.49
N THR A 509 35.90 12.40 -27.37
CA THR A 509 34.94 11.35 -27.03
C THR A 509 35.70 10.06 -26.77
N ALA A 510 35.63 9.52 -25.56
CA ALA A 510 36.07 8.17 -25.29
C ALA A 510 34.93 7.19 -25.63
N SER A 511 35.17 6.26 -26.55
CA SER A 511 34.24 5.20 -26.92
C SER A 511 34.74 3.87 -26.36
N VAL A 512 34.17 3.43 -25.26
CA VAL A 512 34.62 2.22 -24.55
C VAL A 512 33.74 1.04 -24.92
N LYS A 513 34.39 -0.07 -25.29
CA LYS A 513 33.77 -1.36 -25.58
C LYS A 513 34.27 -2.43 -24.60
N GLY A 514 33.45 -3.44 -24.37
CA GLY A 514 33.74 -4.58 -23.53
C GLY A 514 33.57 -5.88 -24.30
N GLY A 515 34.51 -6.81 -24.15
CA GLY A 515 34.43 -8.13 -24.77
C GLY A 515 35.80 -8.71 -25.10
N LYS A 516 35.81 -9.81 -25.86
CA LYS A 516 37.03 -10.51 -26.26
C LYS A 516 36.99 -10.84 -27.76
N GLY A 517 38.09 -10.56 -28.45
CA GLY A 517 38.20 -10.79 -29.89
C GLY A 517 37.22 -9.93 -30.71
N VAL A 518 36.49 -10.54 -31.64
CA VAL A 518 35.50 -9.85 -32.50
C VAL A 518 34.18 -9.55 -31.79
N ASN A 519 33.92 -10.18 -30.63
CA ASN A 519 32.69 -10.04 -29.87
C ASN A 519 32.83 -8.92 -28.83
N VAL A 520 32.87 -7.67 -29.28
CA VAL A 520 32.91 -6.48 -28.43
C VAL A 520 31.63 -5.67 -28.56
N GLN A 521 31.10 -5.20 -27.44
CA GLN A 521 29.90 -4.36 -27.39
C GLN A 521 30.20 -3.06 -26.65
N SER A 522 29.38 -2.02 -26.89
CA SER A 522 29.44 -0.79 -26.11
C SER A 522 29.36 -1.07 -24.61
N LEU A 523 30.28 -0.48 -23.84
CA LEU A 523 30.39 -0.74 -22.40
C LEU A 523 30.04 0.49 -21.58
N GLY A 524 28.81 0.52 -21.08
CA GLY A 524 28.33 1.59 -20.20
C GLY A 524 28.80 1.45 -18.75
N GLY A 525 28.84 2.59 -18.04
CA GLY A 525 29.23 2.66 -16.63
C GLY A 525 30.70 2.32 -16.38
N VAL A 526 31.58 2.54 -17.35
CA VAL A 526 33.04 2.54 -17.14
C VAL A 526 33.40 3.87 -16.51
N ASN A 527 34.10 3.88 -15.38
CA ASN A 527 34.57 5.10 -14.75
C ASN A 527 35.88 5.55 -15.39
N ILE A 528 35.97 6.86 -15.66
CA ILE A 528 37.16 7.46 -16.24
C ILE A 528 37.77 8.38 -15.19
N TYR A 529 39.06 8.16 -14.94
CA TYR A 529 39.88 9.01 -14.09
C TYR A 529 40.92 9.70 -14.95
N MET A 530 40.96 11.03 -14.91
CA MET A 530 41.97 11.84 -15.57
C MET A 530 42.85 12.46 -14.49
N GLU A 531 44.16 12.21 -14.53
CA GLU A 531 45.10 12.59 -13.46
C GLU A 531 44.65 12.09 -12.07
N ASN A 532 44.14 10.85 -12.02
CA ASN A 532 43.53 10.19 -10.85
C ASN A 532 42.23 10.83 -10.33
N LEU A 533 41.74 11.91 -10.94
CA LEU A 533 40.46 12.52 -10.59
C LEU A 533 39.35 11.90 -11.44
N TRP A 534 38.31 11.38 -10.78
CA TRP A 534 37.11 10.93 -11.47
C TRP A 534 36.45 12.10 -12.20
N ILE A 535 36.23 11.93 -13.51
CA ILE A 535 35.63 12.94 -14.39
C ILE A 535 34.25 12.50 -14.93
N GLY A 536 33.86 11.25 -14.73
CA GLY A 536 32.56 10.73 -15.13
C GLY A 536 32.60 9.25 -15.47
N SER A 537 31.46 8.76 -15.96
CA SER A 537 31.28 7.39 -16.40
C SER A 537 30.71 7.35 -17.80
N THR A 538 31.02 6.32 -18.58
CA THR A 538 30.38 6.13 -19.89
C THR A 538 28.87 5.96 -19.75
N GLU A 539 28.14 6.55 -20.69
CA GLU A 539 26.71 6.35 -20.85
C GLU A 539 26.40 4.92 -21.34
N LYS A 540 25.11 4.57 -21.49
CA LYS A 540 24.71 3.22 -21.94
C LYS A 540 25.28 2.82 -23.31
N ASP A 541 25.57 3.79 -24.18
CA ASP A 541 26.17 3.57 -25.50
C ASP A 541 27.71 3.41 -25.45
N GLY A 542 28.29 3.41 -24.24
CA GLY A 542 29.72 3.26 -24.02
C GLY A 542 30.53 4.53 -24.23
N LYS A 543 29.90 5.71 -24.35
CA LYS A 543 30.61 6.96 -24.66
C LYS A 543 30.60 7.97 -23.52
N ILE A 544 31.60 8.83 -23.51
CA ILE A 544 31.68 10.04 -22.69
C ILE A 544 32.49 11.13 -23.40
N ASP A 545 32.05 12.38 -23.31
CA ASP A 545 32.82 13.53 -23.76
C ASP A 545 33.65 14.09 -22.60
N ILE A 546 34.96 14.20 -22.81
CA ILE A 546 35.91 14.57 -21.77
C ILE A 546 36.59 15.89 -22.14
N PRO A 547 36.50 16.93 -21.30
CA PRO A 547 37.15 18.20 -21.57
C PRO A 547 38.67 18.07 -21.47
N ILE A 548 39.36 18.66 -22.44
CA ILE A 548 40.82 18.59 -22.56
C ILE A 548 41.40 19.94 -23.02
N LYS A 549 42.73 20.00 -23.05
CA LYS A 549 43.49 21.06 -23.72
C LYS A 549 44.38 20.43 -24.79
N LEU A 550 44.37 20.97 -26.01
CA LEU A 550 45.20 20.46 -27.11
C LEU A 550 46.69 20.60 -26.79
N GLY A 551 47.51 19.70 -27.32
CA GLY A 551 48.96 19.65 -27.09
C GLY A 551 49.39 19.23 -25.68
N ARG A 552 48.47 19.16 -24.71
CA ARG A 552 48.74 18.63 -23.37
C ARG A 552 48.58 17.11 -23.36
N ARG A 553 49.50 16.44 -22.67
CA ARG A 553 49.43 15.01 -22.38
C ARG A 553 48.73 14.78 -21.04
N TYR A 554 47.77 13.86 -21.00
CA TYR A 554 47.00 13.49 -19.82
C TYR A 554 47.14 12.00 -19.51
N SER A 555 47.12 11.63 -18.23
CA SER A 555 47.01 10.25 -17.77
C SER A 555 45.54 9.86 -17.55
N PHE A 556 45.09 8.80 -18.22
CA PHE A 556 43.75 8.24 -18.08
C PHE A 556 43.78 6.85 -17.45
N ILE A 557 42.81 6.58 -16.58
CA ILE A 557 42.47 5.24 -16.11
C ILE A 557 41.00 4.98 -16.46
N PHE A 558 40.76 3.95 -17.26
CA PHE A 558 39.43 3.41 -17.51
C PHE A 558 39.25 2.21 -16.60
N TYR A 559 38.29 2.30 -15.70
CA TYR A 559 38.07 1.30 -14.67
C TYR A 559 36.60 0.89 -14.63
N LYS A 560 36.37 -0.41 -14.70
CA LYS A 560 35.06 -1.03 -14.46
C LYS A 560 35.32 -2.35 -13.75
N HIS A 561 34.62 -2.57 -12.65
CA HIS A 561 34.68 -3.85 -11.94
C HIS A 561 34.25 -4.98 -12.89
N GLY A 562 34.95 -6.13 -12.83
CA GLY A 562 34.75 -7.25 -13.76
C GLY A 562 35.52 -7.12 -15.07
N TYR A 563 36.29 -6.06 -15.27
CA TYR A 563 37.09 -5.81 -16.48
C TYR A 563 38.54 -5.47 -16.15
N GLN A 564 39.45 -5.83 -17.06
CA GLN A 564 40.82 -5.37 -17.02
C GLN A 564 40.86 -3.85 -17.26
N GLN A 565 41.50 -3.14 -16.33
CA GLN A 565 41.65 -1.69 -16.41
C GLN A 565 42.58 -1.29 -17.57
N ILE A 566 42.31 -0.13 -18.17
CA ILE A 566 43.19 0.47 -19.18
C ILE A 566 43.84 1.70 -18.57
N LYS A 567 45.17 1.81 -18.68
CA LYS A 567 45.95 2.96 -18.24
C LYS A 567 46.74 3.52 -19.42
N GLU A 568 46.43 4.74 -19.85
CA GLU A 568 47.05 5.35 -21.02
C GLU A 568 47.45 6.81 -20.78
N LYS A 569 48.54 7.24 -21.45
CA LYS A 569 48.95 8.65 -21.48
C LYS A 569 48.74 9.23 -22.87
N ILE A 570 47.72 10.05 -23.02
CA ILE A 570 47.18 10.48 -24.31
C ILE A 570 47.39 11.99 -24.48
N SER A 571 47.84 12.40 -25.66
CA SER A 571 47.79 13.79 -26.14
C SER A 571 46.73 13.92 -27.25
N PHE A 572 46.25 15.14 -27.45
CA PHE A 572 45.21 15.45 -28.41
C PHE A 572 45.60 16.67 -29.24
N ASP A 573 45.51 16.52 -30.56
CA ASP A 573 45.89 17.58 -31.50
C ASP A 573 44.67 18.21 -32.20
N LYS A 574 43.49 17.59 -32.06
CA LYS A 574 42.23 18.03 -32.67
C LYS A 574 41.09 18.02 -31.66
N ASN A 575 40.16 18.96 -31.81
CA ASN A 575 38.90 18.98 -31.05
C ASN A 575 37.93 17.91 -31.58
N LYS A 576 37.11 17.34 -30.70
CA LYS A 576 36.08 16.33 -30.99
C LYS A 576 36.62 15.05 -31.62
N GLU A 577 37.88 14.71 -31.33
CA GLU A 577 38.44 13.41 -31.70
C GLU A 577 37.70 12.30 -30.93
N THR A 578 37.40 11.18 -31.59
CA THR A 578 36.88 9.97 -30.92
C THR A 578 38.00 8.95 -30.81
N LYS A 579 38.26 8.44 -29.60
CA LYS A 579 39.22 7.35 -29.36
C LYS A 579 38.50 6.12 -28.83
N GLU A 580 38.80 4.97 -29.41
CA GLU A 580 38.21 3.68 -29.02
C GLU A 580 39.09 2.97 -28.00
N PHE A 581 38.47 2.44 -26.93
CA PHE A 581 39.12 1.65 -25.90
C PHE A 581 38.37 0.33 -25.73
N VAL A 582 39.08 -0.79 -25.74
CA VAL A 582 38.46 -2.13 -25.61
C VAL A 582 38.92 -2.78 -24.32
N MET A 583 38.02 -2.93 -23.36
CA MET A 583 38.27 -3.58 -22.07
C MET A 583 37.96 -5.07 -22.14
N THR A 584 38.91 -5.89 -21.69
CA THR A 584 38.73 -7.35 -21.63
C THR A 584 38.03 -7.72 -20.31
N PRO A 585 36.92 -8.48 -20.33
CA PRO A 585 36.26 -8.92 -19.10
C PRO A 585 37.10 -9.97 -18.36
N ASN A 586 37.17 -9.84 -17.04
CA ASN A 586 37.63 -10.89 -16.13
C ASN A 586 36.40 -11.72 -15.75
N THR A 587 36.42 -13.03 -15.99
CA THR A 587 35.24 -13.89 -15.81
C THR A 587 35.54 -15.14 -15.01
N ALA A 588 34.54 -15.64 -14.30
CA ALA A 588 34.49 -16.94 -13.66
C ALA A 588 33.47 -17.84 -14.37
N LEU A 589 33.66 -19.16 -14.33
CA LEU A 589 32.69 -20.13 -14.85
C LEU A 589 31.63 -20.45 -13.79
N PHE A 590 30.37 -20.13 -14.07
CA PHE A 590 29.23 -20.49 -13.23
C PHE A 590 28.69 -21.86 -13.61
N LYS A 591 28.77 -22.83 -12.69
CA LYS A 591 28.13 -24.15 -12.84
C LYS A 591 26.95 -24.26 -11.88
N ALA A 592 25.83 -24.79 -12.37
CA ALA A 592 24.61 -24.89 -11.55
C ALA A 592 23.75 -26.10 -11.88
N GLU A 593 23.28 -26.77 -10.85
CA GLU A 593 22.17 -27.72 -10.88
C GLU A 593 21.02 -27.19 -10.03
N SER A 594 19.80 -27.66 -10.30
CA SER A 594 18.65 -27.31 -9.46
C SER A 594 17.73 -28.50 -9.18
N SER A 595 16.92 -28.34 -8.14
CA SER A 595 15.85 -29.28 -7.77
C SER A 595 14.55 -28.49 -7.56
N PRO A 596 13.50 -28.71 -8.40
CA PRO A 596 13.50 -29.56 -9.60
C PRO A 596 14.48 -29.07 -10.66
N SER A 597 14.94 -29.98 -11.52
CA SER A 597 15.83 -29.64 -12.65
C SER A 597 15.08 -28.83 -13.72
N GLY A 598 15.83 -28.20 -14.63
CA GLY A 598 15.27 -27.40 -15.72
C GLY A 598 14.94 -25.94 -15.35
N ALA A 599 15.33 -25.48 -14.15
CA ALA A 599 15.12 -24.09 -13.74
C ALA A 599 15.86 -23.10 -14.66
N GLU A 600 15.19 -22.01 -14.99
CA GLU A 600 15.77 -20.87 -15.69
C GLU A 600 16.63 -20.04 -14.74
N VAL A 601 17.87 -19.79 -15.13
CA VAL A 601 18.88 -19.08 -14.36
C VAL A 601 19.14 -17.72 -15.00
N PHE A 602 19.16 -16.69 -14.15
CA PHE A 602 19.44 -15.31 -14.51
C PHE A 602 20.59 -14.78 -13.65
N VAL A 603 21.42 -13.92 -14.23
CA VAL A 603 22.48 -13.19 -13.52
C VAL A 603 22.25 -11.70 -13.74
N ASP A 604 22.04 -10.96 -12.66
CA ASP A 604 21.68 -9.53 -12.64
C ASP A 604 20.43 -9.16 -13.47
N GLY A 605 19.55 -10.14 -13.68
CA GLY A 605 18.32 -10.00 -14.46
C GLY A 605 18.45 -10.49 -15.90
N GLU A 606 19.67 -10.72 -16.40
CA GLU A 606 19.92 -11.23 -17.75
C GLU A 606 19.86 -12.76 -17.77
N PRO A 607 19.20 -13.38 -18.77
CA PRO A 607 19.08 -14.83 -18.85
C PRO A 607 20.43 -15.49 -19.12
N LEU A 608 20.88 -16.34 -18.20
CA LEU A 608 22.12 -17.10 -18.35
C LEU A 608 21.85 -18.45 -19.03
N GLY A 609 20.77 -19.15 -18.70
CA GLY A 609 20.44 -20.47 -19.28
C GLY A 609 19.46 -21.28 -18.43
N LYS A 610 19.41 -22.60 -18.64
CA LYS A 610 18.63 -23.53 -17.81
C LYS A 610 19.56 -24.54 -17.13
N THR A 611 19.25 -24.94 -15.90
CA THR A 611 20.00 -26.01 -15.22
C THR A 611 19.66 -27.39 -15.80
N PRO A 612 20.62 -28.34 -15.85
CA PRO A 612 22.01 -28.21 -15.42
C PRO A 612 22.87 -27.37 -16.38
N ILE A 613 23.78 -26.55 -15.83
CA ILE A 613 24.82 -25.82 -16.56
C ILE A 613 26.16 -26.51 -16.26
N ALA A 614 26.39 -27.69 -16.86
CA ALA A 614 27.50 -28.57 -16.51
C ALA A 614 28.88 -28.04 -16.96
N ASP A 615 28.97 -27.53 -18.19
CA ASP A 615 30.21 -26.98 -18.76
C ASP A 615 30.58 -25.60 -18.19
N GLY A 616 29.67 -25.00 -17.42
CA GLY A 616 29.78 -23.66 -16.90
C GLY A 616 29.49 -22.59 -17.94
N LYS A 617 29.10 -21.39 -17.48
CA LYS A 617 28.98 -20.19 -18.33
C LYS A 617 29.80 -19.05 -17.74
N PRO A 618 30.50 -18.26 -18.59
CA PRO A 618 31.29 -17.13 -18.10
C PRO A 618 30.37 -16.07 -17.52
N VAL A 619 30.69 -15.64 -16.31
CA VAL A 619 30.09 -14.50 -15.61
C VAL A 619 31.24 -13.60 -15.18
N GLU A 620 31.07 -12.29 -15.29
CA GLU A 620 32.10 -11.33 -14.86
C GLU A 620 32.48 -11.55 -13.38
N LEU A 621 33.70 -11.18 -13.00
CA LEU A 621 34.09 -11.21 -11.59
C LEU A 621 33.30 -10.17 -10.82
N GLY A 622 32.97 -10.46 -9.55
CA GLY A 622 32.25 -9.54 -8.67
C GLY A 622 30.99 -10.08 -8.02
N PHE A 623 30.28 -9.18 -7.34
CA PHE A 623 28.99 -9.52 -6.76
C PHE A 623 27.88 -9.45 -7.82
N HIS A 624 27.28 -10.61 -8.09
CA HIS A 624 26.16 -10.73 -9.02
C HIS A 624 24.95 -11.35 -8.32
N THR A 625 23.76 -10.86 -8.67
CA THR A 625 22.50 -11.43 -8.18
C THR A 625 22.12 -12.60 -9.09
N VAL A 626 22.18 -13.82 -8.57
CA VAL A 626 21.78 -15.01 -9.31
C VAL A 626 20.38 -15.40 -8.89
N LYS A 627 19.48 -15.51 -9.87
CA LYS A 627 18.10 -15.93 -9.69
C LYS A 627 17.85 -17.23 -10.45
N ALA A 628 17.14 -18.17 -9.83
CA ALA A 628 16.63 -19.36 -10.50
C ALA A 628 15.11 -19.47 -10.33
N THR A 629 14.40 -19.91 -11.38
CA THR A 629 12.94 -20.10 -11.35
C THR A 629 12.54 -21.40 -12.07
N ALA A 630 11.61 -22.16 -11.50
CA ALA A 630 11.11 -23.43 -12.04
C ALA A 630 9.61 -23.39 -12.38
N GLY A 631 9.06 -22.19 -12.64
CA GLY A 631 7.66 -21.98 -12.99
C GLY A 631 6.80 -21.45 -11.83
N GLN A 632 5.51 -21.21 -12.10
CA GLN A 632 4.62 -20.43 -11.22
C GLN A 632 4.27 -21.09 -9.88
N ASP A 633 4.45 -22.40 -9.79
CA ASP A 633 4.21 -23.22 -8.60
C ASP A 633 5.41 -23.26 -7.66
N TYR A 634 6.59 -22.81 -8.11
CA TYR A 634 7.82 -22.82 -7.32
C TYR A 634 8.18 -21.41 -6.89
N ARG A 635 8.76 -21.29 -5.70
CA ARG A 635 9.36 -20.04 -5.25
C ARG A 635 10.66 -19.82 -5.99
N ASP A 636 10.83 -18.60 -6.48
CA ASP A 636 12.10 -18.17 -7.03
C ASP A 636 13.19 -18.27 -5.96
N TRP A 637 14.34 -18.83 -6.34
CA TRP A 637 15.57 -18.77 -5.56
C TRP A 637 16.37 -17.57 -6.03
N GLU A 638 16.89 -16.78 -5.10
CA GLU A 638 17.67 -15.58 -5.40
C GLU A 638 18.76 -15.42 -4.34
N GLU A 639 20.01 -15.33 -4.78
CA GLU A 639 21.17 -15.12 -3.91
C GLU A 639 22.15 -14.14 -4.57
N VAL A 640 22.82 -13.31 -3.77
CA VAL A 640 23.95 -12.50 -4.24
C VAL A 640 25.23 -13.31 -4.04
N LEU A 641 25.83 -13.77 -5.14
CA LEU A 641 27.08 -14.53 -5.15
C LEU A 641 28.25 -13.62 -5.48
N GLU A 642 29.43 -13.93 -4.92
CA GLU A 642 30.69 -13.33 -5.36
C GLU A 642 31.37 -14.27 -6.35
N PHE A 643 31.67 -13.75 -7.53
CA PHE A 643 32.45 -14.38 -8.57
C PHE A 643 33.90 -13.95 -8.40
N ASP A 644 34.61 -14.58 -7.47
CA ASP A 644 36.00 -14.29 -7.08
C ASP A 644 36.93 -15.48 -7.32
N LYS A 645 36.47 -16.53 -8.01
CA LYS A 645 37.24 -17.76 -8.28
C LYS A 645 37.10 -18.13 -9.74
N GLU A 646 37.97 -19.00 -10.24
CA GLU A 646 37.86 -19.54 -11.61
C GLU A 646 36.50 -20.22 -11.87
N VAL A 647 35.97 -20.91 -10.86
CA VAL A 647 34.69 -21.61 -10.94
C VAL A 647 33.84 -21.31 -9.70
N ILE A 648 32.59 -20.91 -9.93
CA ILE A 648 31.54 -20.83 -8.92
C ILE A 648 30.63 -22.03 -9.12
N ASP A 649 30.69 -22.97 -8.17
CA ASP A 649 30.04 -24.28 -8.28
C ASP A 649 28.81 -24.40 -7.36
N LYS A 650 27.63 -24.35 -7.98
CA LYS A 650 26.32 -24.63 -7.38
C LYS A 650 25.76 -25.97 -7.90
N THR A 651 26.59 -27.01 -7.93
CA THR A 651 26.20 -28.39 -8.28
C THR A 651 26.33 -29.34 -7.07
N GLY A 652 25.82 -30.57 -7.20
CA GLY A 652 25.98 -31.61 -6.19
C GLY A 652 25.38 -31.21 -4.83
N GLN A 653 26.21 -31.14 -3.78
CA GLN A 653 25.78 -30.75 -2.44
C GLN A 653 25.38 -29.27 -2.34
N ASN A 654 25.86 -28.42 -3.26
CA ASN A 654 25.61 -26.97 -3.28
C ASN A 654 24.51 -26.58 -4.29
N LYS A 655 23.79 -27.56 -4.84
CA LYS A 655 22.76 -27.32 -5.86
C LYS A 655 21.65 -26.40 -5.36
N ILE A 656 21.02 -25.71 -6.30
CA ILE A 656 19.93 -24.77 -6.02
C ILE A 656 18.65 -25.54 -5.70
N THR A 657 18.07 -25.34 -4.52
CA THR A 657 16.77 -25.94 -4.15
C THR A 657 15.66 -24.91 -4.30
N LEU A 658 14.71 -25.21 -5.18
CA LEU A 658 13.50 -24.43 -5.41
C LEU A 658 12.33 -25.13 -4.75
N TYR A 659 11.78 -24.49 -3.71
CA TYR A 659 10.67 -25.04 -2.95
C TYR A 659 9.34 -24.79 -3.66
N LYS A 660 8.53 -25.85 -3.82
CA LYS A 660 7.17 -25.71 -4.35
C LYS A 660 6.32 -24.93 -3.34
N ASP A 661 5.59 -23.93 -3.81
CA ASP A 661 4.80 -23.04 -2.95
C ASP A 661 3.42 -23.63 -2.64
N TYR A 662 3.42 -24.69 -1.83
CA TYR A 662 2.18 -25.37 -1.41
C TYR A 662 1.20 -24.44 -0.71
N LEU A 663 1.69 -23.37 -0.04
CA LEU A 663 0.83 -22.38 0.58
C LEU A 663 0.07 -21.56 -0.45
N LYS A 664 0.75 -21.07 -1.49
CA LYS A 664 0.11 -20.35 -2.60
C LYS A 664 -0.94 -21.23 -3.26
N ILE A 665 -0.57 -22.45 -3.65
CA ILE A 665 -1.44 -23.40 -4.35
C ILE A 665 -2.67 -23.73 -3.49
N GLY A 666 -2.46 -24.12 -2.23
CA GLY A 666 -3.56 -24.47 -1.32
C GLY A 666 -4.51 -23.30 -1.05
N ASN A 667 -3.97 -22.08 -0.86
CA ASN A 667 -4.78 -20.90 -0.61
C ASN A 667 -5.64 -20.53 -1.84
N GLU A 668 -5.10 -20.68 -3.05
CA GLU A 668 -5.83 -20.41 -4.29
C GLU A 668 -6.97 -21.41 -4.50
N GLU A 669 -6.73 -22.70 -4.27
CA GLU A 669 -7.77 -23.73 -4.38
C GLU A 669 -8.83 -23.60 -3.30
N TYR A 670 -8.45 -23.26 -2.05
CA TYR A 670 -9.40 -23.01 -0.97
C TYR A 670 -10.35 -21.85 -1.31
N LYS A 671 -9.81 -20.74 -1.83
CA LYS A 671 -10.62 -19.57 -2.28
C LYS A 671 -11.58 -19.89 -3.42
N LYS A 672 -11.25 -20.88 -4.26
CA LYS A 672 -12.14 -21.37 -5.33
C LYS A 672 -13.23 -22.33 -4.81
N GLY A 673 -13.23 -22.64 -3.51
CA GLY A 673 -14.09 -23.67 -2.92
C GLY A 673 -13.66 -25.09 -3.24
N ALA A 674 -12.48 -25.30 -3.85
CA ALA A 674 -11.97 -26.62 -4.22
C ALA A 674 -11.24 -27.26 -3.03
N ILE A 675 -11.99 -27.58 -1.97
CA ILE A 675 -11.46 -28.03 -0.68
C ILE A 675 -10.55 -29.26 -0.81
N ASP A 676 -10.92 -30.27 -1.61
CA ASP A 676 -10.08 -31.47 -1.82
C ASP A 676 -8.72 -31.14 -2.44
N LYS A 677 -8.67 -30.17 -3.36
CA LYS A 677 -7.42 -29.73 -3.98
C LYS A 677 -6.56 -28.94 -3.00
N ALA A 678 -7.18 -28.11 -2.15
CA ALA A 678 -6.47 -27.42 -1.08
C ALA A 678 -5.85 -28.41 -0.07
N ILE A 679 -6.62 -29.42 0.35
CA ILE A 679 -6.13 -30.53 1.21
C ILE A 679 -4.94 -31.23 0.55
N SER A 680 -5.06 -31.59 -0.74
CA SER A 680 -3.99 -32.24 -1.49
C SER A 680 -2.71 -31.38 -1.55
N ALA A 681 -2.85 -30.08 -1.78
CA ALA A 681 -1.72 -29.15 -1.80
C ALA A 681 -1.03 -29.05 -0.43
N TYR A 682 -1.76 -28.80 0.65
CA TYR A 682 -1.14 -28.64 1.97
C TYR A 682 -0.54 -29.94 2.52
N SER A 683 -1.21 -31.07 2.29
CA SER A 683 -0.75 -32.41 2.72
C SER A 683 0.48 -32.89 1.97
N SER A 684 0.81 -32.29 0.82
CA SER A 684 2.03 -32.57 0.06
C SER A 684 3.29 -31.96 0.68
N THR A 685 3.19 -31.19 1.76
CA THR A 685 4.37 -30.66 2.47
C THR A 685 5.05 -31.73 3.33
N GLU A 686 6.37 -31.89 3.16
CA GLU A 686 7.18 -32.83 3.95
C GLU A 686 7.95 -32.15 5.08
N LYS A 687 8.33 -32.91 6.11
CA LYS A 687 9.18 -32.40 7.20
C LYS A 687 10.52 -31.92 6.60
N GLY A 688 10.93 -30.71 6.96
CA GLY A 688 12.10 -30.02 6.37
C GLY A 688 11.74 -29.02 5.26
N HIS A 689 10.51 -29.04 4.73
CA HIS A 689 10.04 -27.97 3.86
C HIS A 689 9.83 -26.67 4.66
N PRO A 690 10.23 -25.48 4.17
CA PRO A 690 10.08 -24.21 4.89
C PRO A 690 8.64 -23.88 5.33
N ASP A 691 7.66 -24.42 4.62
CA ASP A 691 6.23 -24.18 4.89
C ASP A 691 5.54 -25.25 5.72
N TYR A 692 6.22 -26.35 6.06
CA TYR A 692 5.58 -27.55 6.62
C TYR A 692 4.61 -27.19 7.75
N SER A 693 5.06 -26.46 8.77
CA SER A 693 4.22 -26.10 9.91
C SER A 693 3.01 -25.24 9.53
N VAL A 694 3.17 -24.30 8.59
CA VAL A 694 2.06 -23.42 8.18
C VAL A 694 1.05 -24.20 7.35
N ALA A 695 1.53 -25.02 6.41
CA ALA A 695 0.66 -25.82 5.55
C ALA A 695 -0.12 -26.87 6.37
N ARG A 696 0.56 -27.56 7.29
CA ARG A 696 -0.06 -28.55 8.18
C ARG A 696 -1.07 -27.92 9.14
N HIS A 697 -0.78 -26.72 9.65
CA HIS A 697 -1.75 -25.96 10.44
C HIS A 697 -3.00 -25.59 9.62
N ARG A 698 -2.83 -25.13 8.36
CA ARG A 698 -3.97 -24.83 7.47
C ARG A 698 -4.78 -26.08 7.13
N LEU A 699 -4.10 -27.18 6.86
CA LEU A 699 -4.73 -28.49 6.63
C LEU A 699 -5.58 -28.93 7.83
N ALA A 700 -5.04 -28.80 9.05
CA ALA A 700 -5.74 -29.12 10.28
C ALA A 700 -7.00 -28.28 10.48
N GLN A 701 -6.94 -26.97 10.17
CA GLN A 701 -8.11 -26.09 10.20
C GLN A 701 -9.18 -26.51 9.20
N ILE A 702 -8.80 -26.89 7.97
CA ILE A 702 -9.76 -27.38 6.97
C ILE A 702 -10.47 -28.66 7.46
N TYR A 703 -9.72 -29.58 8.08
CA TYR A 703 -10.33 -30.77 8.67
C TYR A 703 -11.30 -30.41 9.81
N LEU A 704 -10.94 -29.44 10.65
CA LEU A 704 -11.75 -29.00 11.77
C LEU A 704 -13.05 -28.31 11.31
N ASP A 705 -12.93 -27.29 10.46
CA ASP A 705 -14.01 -26.35 10.19
C ASP A 705 -14.84 -26.73 8.95
N ASP A 706 -14.20 -27.23 7.88
CA ASP A 706 -14.88 -27.53 6.61
C ASP A 706 -15.36 -28.99 6.52
N ARG A 707 -14.64 -29.93 7.15
CA ARG A 707 -14.93 -31.38 7.06
C ARG A 707 -15.55 -31.97 8.32
N ASN A 708 -15.45 -31.30 9.47
CA ASN A 708 -15.75 -31.86 10.78
C ASN A 708 -15.03 -33.21 11.03
N ASP A 709 -13.82 -33.37 10.47
CA ASP A 709 -12.97 -34.54 10.64
C ASP A 709 -11.95 -34.29 11.76
N TYR A 710 -12.43 -34.45 12.99
CA TYR A 710 -11.66 -34.09 14.17
C TYR A 710 -10.43 -34.98 14.38
N GLU A 711 -10.46 -36.23 13.89
CA GLU A 711 -9.32 -37.14 14.00
C GLU A 711 -8.13 -36.64 13.18
N ASN A 712 -8.37 -36.30 11.92
CA ASN A 712 -7.33 -35.76 11.05
C ASN A 712 -6.92 -34.33 11.46
N ALA A 713 -7.85 -33.51 11.96
CA ALA A 713 -7.51 -32.20 12.51
C ALA A 713 -6.52 -32.30 13.68
N ILE A 714 -6.80 -33.17 14.66
CA ILE A 714 -5.91 -33.45 15.81
C ILE A 714 -4.54 -33.90 15.32
N LYS A 715 -4.49 -34.91 14.44
CA LYS A 715 -3.25 -35.47 13.91
C LYS A 715 -2.37 -34.39 13.25
N GLU A 716 -2.95 -33.51 12.44
CA GLU A 716 -2.18 -32.50 11.73
C GLU A 716 -1.74 -31.34 12.65
N PHE A 717 -2.53 -30.97 13.67
CA PHE A 717 -2.04 -30.04 14.71
C PHE A 717 -0.92 -30.65 15.56
N GLU A 718 -1.01 -31.94 15.91
CA GLU A 718 0.06 -32.67 16.59
C GLU A 718 1.33 -32.72 15.73
N ASN A 719 1.21 -32.92 14.41
CA ASN A 719 2.35 -32.83 13.47
C ASN A 719 3.04 -31.46 13.50
N VAL A 720 2.27 -30.36 13.61
CA VAL A 720 2.82 -29.00 13.75
C VAL A 720 3.58 -28.85 15.06
N LEU A 721 3.00 -29.32 16.17
CA LEU A 721 3.57 -29.21 17.51
C LEU A 721 4.67 -30.24 17.81
N ALA A 722 4.81 -31.28 16.99
CA ALA A 722 5.91 -32.26 17.09
C ALA A 722 7.28 -31.68 16.66
N LEU A 723 7.31 -30.50 16.02
CA LEU A 723 8.55 -29.82 15.70
C LEU A 723 9.07 -29.05 16.93
N PRO A 724 10.33 -29.26 17.35
CA PRO A 724 10.87 -28.64 18.56
C PRO A 724 10.74 -27.12 18.59
N GLU A 725 10.92 -26.44 17.45
CA GLU A 725 10.85 -24.98 17.35
C GLU A 725 9.44 -24.44 17.59
N ASN A 726 8.41 -25.23 17.25
CA ASN A 726 7.01 -24.89 17.49
C ASN A 726 6.61 -25.24 18.92
N GLN A 727 7.01 -26.41 19.41
CA GLN A 727 6.73 -26.86 20.78
C GLN A 727 7.32 -25.91 21.82
N GLN A 728 8.56 -25.47 21.61
CA GLN A 728 9.28 -24.55 22.49
C GLN A 728 8.91 -23.08 22.23
N LEU A 729 7.96 -22.80 21.32
CA LEU A 729 7.51 -21.46 20.96
C LEU A 729 8.65 -20.53 20.48
N ILE A 730 9.70 -21.10 19.88
CA ILE A 730 10.71 -20.32 19.13
C ILE A 730 9.99 -19.61 17.97
N TYR A 731 9.16 -20.35 17.23
CA TYR A 731 8.21 -19.80 16.27
C TYR A 731 6.89 -19.42 16.97
N LYS A 732 6.95 -18.30 17.72
CA LYS A 732 5.86 -17.74 18.54
C LYS A 732 4.47 -17.76 17.89
N ARG A 733 4.38 -17.55 16.57
CA ARG A 733 3.11 -17.57 15.81
C ARG A 733 2.30 -18.85 15.99
N PHE A 734 2.94 -19.98 16.32
CA PHE A 734 2.27 -21.27 16.51
C PHE A 734 1.71 -21.49 17.91
N ALA A 735 1.78 -20.50 18.81
CA ALA A 735 1.12 -20.57 20.12
C ALA A 735 -0.39 -20.82 20.01
N ILE A 736 -1.04 -20.26 18.99
CA ILE A 736 -2.48 -20.46 18.72
C ILE A 736 -2.83 -21.92 18.35
N THR A 737 -1.84 -22.71 17.90
CA THR A 737 -2.04 -24.13 17.56
C THR A 737 -2.52 -24.93 18.77
N PHE A 738 -2.09 -24.57 19.98
CA PHE A 738 -2.56 -25.20 21.22
C PHE A 738 -4.04 -24.93 21.46
N THR A 739 -4.54 -23.72 21.16
CA THR A 739 -5.96 -23.40 21.20
C THR A 739 -6.75 -24.27 20.22
N ASN A 740 -6.27 -24.34 18.96
CA ASN A 740 -6.95 -25.10 17.91
C ASN A 740 -6.93 -26.62 18.17
N LEU A 741 -5.82 -27.16 18.67
CA LEU A 741 -5.73 -28.56 19.08
C LEU A 741 -6.65 -28.86 20.27
N GLY A 742 -6.70 -27.95 21.24
CA GLY A 742 -7.62 -28.06 22.37
C GLY A 742 -9.08 -28.04 21.95
N HIS A 743 -9.43 -27.16 21.01
CA HIS A 743 -10.77 -27.10 20.40
C HIS A 743 -11.09 -28.40 19.64
N ALA A 744 -10.18 -28.91 18.82
CA ALA A 744 -10.37 -30.16 18.09
C ALA A 744 -10.59 -31.37 19.03
N HIS A 745 -9.81 -31.46 20.12
CA HIS A 745 -10.03 -32.46 21.17
C HIS A 745 -11.39 -32.32 21.86
N TYR A 746 -11.85 -31.09 22.14
CA TYR A 746 -13.18 -30.85 22.71
C TYR A 746 -14.31 -31.34 21.79
N LEU A 747 -14.22 -31.04 20.49
CA LEU A 747 -15.22 -31.51 19.52
C LEU A 747 -15.23 -33.04 19.39
N LYS A 748 -14.05 -33.66 19.28
CA LYS A 748 -13.91 -35.12 19.29
C LYS A 748 -14.49 -35.75 20.55
N ALA A 749 -14.26 -35.15 21.71
CA ALA A 749 -14.83 -35.61 22.98
C ALA A 749 -16.36 -35.56 22.99
N ASN A 750 -16.96 -34.49 22.42
CA ASN A 750 -18.41 -34.37 22.29
C ASN A 750 -19.01 -35.41 21.35
N ASP A 751 -18.32 -35.80 20.28
CA ASP A 751 -18.77 -36.90 19.42
C ASP A 751 -18.70 -38.24 20.14
N MET A 752 -17.61 -38.47 20.88
CA MET A 752 -17.38 -39.73 21.59
C MET A 752 -18.26 -39.90 22.82
N ILE A 753 -18.80 -38.84 23.43
CA ILE A 753 -19.54 -38.93 24.71
C ILE A 753 -20.75 -39.87 24.65
N LYS A 754 -21.37 -40.00 23.47
CA LYS A 754 -22.52 -40.89 23.23
C LYS A 754 -22.11 -42.32 22.89
N ILE A 755 -20.86 -42.52 22.49
CA ILE A 755 -20.32 -43.79 21.98
C ILE A 755 -19.49 -44.47 23.08
N ASN A 756 -18.48 -43.78 23.59
CA ASN A 756 -17.53 -44.26 24.59
C ASN A 756 -17.16 -43.13 25.56
N LYS A 757 -17.75 -43.17 26.76
CA LYS A 757 -17.56 -42.13 27.78
C LYS A 757 -16.13 -42.05 28.31
N ASP A 758 -15.44 -43.18 28.44
CA ASP A 758 -14.07 -43.21 28.97
C ASP A 758 -13.09 -42.56 27.99
N GLU A 759 -13.32 -42.75 26.70
CA GLU A 759 -12.55 -42.12 25.64
C GLU A 759 -12.85 -40.62 25.52
N ALA A 760 -14.13 -40.23 25.63
CA ALA A 760 -14.52 -38.82 25.71
C ALA A 760 -13.84 -38.09 26.88
N VAL A 761 -13.76 -38.73 28.05
CA VAL A 761 -13.04 -38.20 29.22
C VAL A 761 -11.57 -37.94 28.90
N ARG A 762 -10.89 -38.86 28.21
CA ARG A 762 -9.48 -38.67 27.81
C ARG A 762 -9.31 -37.48 26.86
N TYR A 763 -10.20 -37.34 25.88
CA TYR A 763 -10.14 -36.21 24.94
C TYR A 763 -10.46 -34.86 25.62
N PHE A 764 -11.43 -34.80 26.55
CA PHE A 764 -11.64 -33.57 27.33
C PHE A 764 -10.42 -33.20 28.17
N GLN A 765 -9.72 -34.17 28.75
CA GLN A 765 -8.47 -33.90 29.48
C GLN A 765 -7.40 -33.33 28.56
N LYS A 766 -7.18 -33.94 27.38
CA LYS A 766 -6.25 -33.42 26.37
C LYS A 766 -6.63 -32.01 25.90
N ALA A 767 -7.92 -31.72 25.78
CA ALA A 767 -8.40 -30.38 25.47
C ALA A 767 -7.97 -29.37 26.54
N ILE A 768 -8.22 -29.68 27.81
CA ILE A 768 -7.84 -28.84 28.96
C ILE A 768 -6.32 -28.61 28.98
N ASP A 769 -5.52 -29.67 28.82
CA ASP A 769 -4.06 -29.57 28.90
C ASP A 769 -3.50 -28.61 27.83
N ASN A 770 -3.97 -28.73 26.59
CA ASN A 770 -3.55 -27.84 25.50
C ASN A 770 -4.06 -26.40 25.68
N LEU A 771 -5.31 -26.22 26.11
CA LEU A 771 -5.89 -24.89 26.31
C LEU A 771 -5.23 -24.15 27.49
N GLN A 772 -4.75 -24.86 28.51
CA GLN A 772 -3.95 -24.28 29.58
C GLN A 772 -2.59 -23.78 29.07
N ILE A 773 -1.91 -24.55 28.22
CA ILE A 773 -0.65 -24.11 27.59
C ILE A 773 -0.90 -22.85 26.75
N ALA A 774 -1.98 -22.83 25.95
CA ALA A 774 -2.37 -21.68 25.16
C ALA A 774 -2.63 -20.44 26.04
N LYS A 775 -3.42 -20.61 27.12
CA LYS A 775 -3.74 -19.53 28.08
C LYS A 775 -2.50 -18.92 28.72
N GLN A 776 -1.48 -19.73 29.03
CA GLN A 776 -0.22 -19.23 29.59
C GLN A 776 0.65 -18.46 28.59
N ASN A 777 0.36 -18.57 27.28
CA ASN A 777 1.19 -18.05 26.20
C ASN A 777 0.45 -17.09 25.26
N THR A 778 -0.68 -16.50 25.70
CA THR A 778 -1.51 -15.58 24.90
C THR A 778 -0.74 -14.39 24.35
N ARG A 779 0.31 -13.92 25.03
CA ARG A 779 1.22 -12.85 24.54
C ARG A 779 1.87 -13.14 23.18
N PHE A 780 1.87 -14.40 22.74
CA PHE A 780 2.44 -14.83 21.46
C PHE A 780 1.38 -15.06 20.38
N PHE A 781 0.10 -14.82 20.68
CA PHE A 781 -0.96 -14.92 19.69
C PHE A 781 -0.78 -13.85 18.59
N PRO A 782 -1.16 -14.15 17.34
CA PRO A 782 -1.13 -13.16 16.26
C PRO A 782 -2.03 -11.96 16.58
N ASN A 783 -1.56 -10.74 16.31
CA ASN A 783 -2.29 -9.51 16.65
C ASN A 783 -3.65 -9.40 15.94
N ASP A 784 -3.74 -9.90 14.71
CA ASP A 784 -4.92 -9.86 13.85
C ASP A 784 -6.01 -10.84 14.27
N SER A 785 -5.67 -11.89 15.04
CA SER A 785 -6.62 -12.88 15.57
C SER A 785 -6.52 -13.05 17.09
N TYR A 786 -5.94 -12.08 17.80
CA TYR A 786 -5.68 -12.16 19.24
C TYR A 786 -6.95 -12.38 20.04
N ASP A 787 -7.97 -11.54 19.81
CA ASP A 787 -9.22 -11.57 20.57
C ASP A 787 -9.98 -12.87 20.35
N GLU A 788 -10.07 -13.34 19.09
CA GLU A 788 -10.74 -14.60 18.74
C GLU A 788 -10.00 -15.80 19.36
N GLY A 789 -8.67 -15.82 19.27
CA GLY A 789 -7.85 -16.86 19.88
C GLY A 789 -7.95 -16.88 21.42
N LEU A 790 -7.96 -15.70 22.05
CA LEU A 790 -8.15 -15.59 23.50
C LEU A 790 -9.53 -16.10 23.92
N HIS A 791 -10.58 -15.65 23.23
CA HIS A 791 -11.96 -16.10 23.46
C HIS A 791 -12.05 -17.62 23.38
N ASP A 792 -11.61 -18.23 22.28
CA ASP A 792 -11.75 -19.66 22.06
C ASP A 792 -10.97 -20.47 23.11
N THR A 793 -9.79 -19.97 23.49
CA THR A 793 -8.96 -20.59 24.54
C THR A 793 -9.72 -20.70 25.87
N ILE A 794 -10.26 -19.59 26.37
CA ILE A 794 -10.94 -19.56 27.68
C ILE A 794 -12.34 -20.19 27.62
N TYR A 795 -13.03 -20.07 26.48
CA TYR A 795 -14.35 -20.66 26.26
C TYR A 795 -14.31 -22.18 26.23
N TYR A 796 -13.46 -22.78 25.38
CA TYR A 796 -13.36 -24.24 25.30
C TYR A 796 -12.72 -24.84 26.55
N LEU A 797 -11.91 -24.08 27.30
CA LEU A 797 -11.38 -24.53 28.59
C LEU A 797 -12.50 -24.66 29.62
N ALA A 798 -13.41 -23.68 29.66
CA ALA A 798 -14.56 -23.71 30.54
C ALA A 798 -15.55 -24.82 30.17
N LEU A 799 -15.85 -24.97 28.88
CA LEU A 799 -16.70 -26.06 28.37
C LEU A 799 -16.13 -27.43 28.66
N SER A 800 -14.82 -27.65 28.44
CA SER A 800 -14.18 -28.94 28.68
C SER A 800 -14.24 -29.34 30.16
N ASN A 801 -13.93 -28.42 31.08
CA ASN A 801 -14.07 -28.67 32.52
C ASN A 801 -15.53 -28.94 32.93
N HIS A 802 -16.47 -28.17 32.39
CA HIS A 802 -17.90 -28.35 32.64
C HIS A 802 -18.35 -29.76 32.19
N LYS A 803 -18.06 -30.15 30.94
CA LYS A 803 -18.44 -31.47 30.42
C LYS A 803 -17.78 -32.61 31.19
N LEU A 804 -16.52 -32.45 31.57
CA LEU A 804 -15.79 -33.44 32.35
C LEU A 804 -16.41 -33.65 33.75
N TYR A 805 -16.86 -32.58 34.40
CA TYR A 805 -17.67 -32.70 35.62
C TYR A 805 -18.99 -33.44 35.37
N LEU A 806 -19.73 -33.08 34.30
CA LEU A 806 -21.02 -33.72 34.02
C LEU A 806 -20.90 -35.23 33.85
N ILE A 807 -19.79 -35.72 33.27
CA ILE A 807 -19.53 -37.14 33.05
C ILE A 807 -19.03 -37.82 34.33
N THR A 808 -18.04 -37.25 35.00
CA THR A 808 -17.30 -37.92 36.09
C THR A 808 -17.87 -37.67 37.48
N LYS A 809 -18.67 -36.61 37.65
CA LYS A 809 -19.20 -36.11 38.93
C LYS A 809 -18.15 -35.83 40.01
N LYS A 810 -16.88 -35.61 39.62
CA LYS A 810 -15.80 -35.28 40.57
C LYS A 810 -15.79 -33.78 40.90
N ASP A 811 -15.77 -33.45 42.19
CA ASP A 811 -15.79 -32.06 42.69
C ASP A 811 -14.62 -31.20 42.21
N ALA A 812 -13.47 -31.80 41.93
CA ALA A 812 -12.33 -31.07 41.37
C ALA A 812 -12.68 -30.38 40.04
N TYR A 813 -13.39 -31.08 39.15
CA TYR A 813 -13.83 -30.51 37.87
C TYR A 813 -14.98 -29.52 38.03
N LEU A 814 -15.85 -29.70 39.03
CA LEU A 814 -16.88 -28.73 39.36
C LEU A 814 -16.26 -27.37 39.73
N ARG A 815 -15.27 -27.38 40.62
CA ARG A 815 -14.51 -26.18 40.99
C ARG A 815 -13.80 -25.60 39.78
N ASN A 816 -13.05 -26.40 39.03
CA ASN A 816 -12.32 -25.91 37.85
C ASN A 816 -13.24 -25.29 36.80
N ALA A 817 -14.43 -25.88 36.56
CA ALA A 817 -15.42 -25.34 35.64
C ALA A 817 -15.93 -23.97 36.12
N ASN A 818 -16.20 -23.80 37.42
CA ASN A 818 -16.61 -22.52 37.97
C ASN A 818 -15.53 -21.44 37.80
N TRP A 819 -14.27 -21.77 38.10
CA TRP A 819 -13.15 -20.85 37.90
C TRP A 819 -12.98 -20.48 36.43
N ALA A 820 -13.06 -21.45 35.52
CA ALA A 820 -12.92 -21.22 34.09
C ALA A 820 -14.07 -20.39 33.49
N TRP A 821 -15.33 -20.60 33.93
CA TRP A 821 -16.45 -19.77 33.50
C TRP A 821 -16.35 -18.34 34.03
N ARG A 822 -15.92 -18.15 35.28
CA ARG A 822 -15.67 -16.81 35.81
C ARG A 822 -14.60 -16.09 34.99
N ASP A 823 -13.50 -16.79 34.73
CA ASP A 823 -12.39 -16.30 33.91
C ASP A 823 -12.82 -15.95 32.47
N TYR A 824 -13.71 -16.75 31.86
CA TYR A 824 -14.31 -16.43 30.55
C TYR A 824 -15.03 -15.07 30.56
N PHE A 825 -15.82 -14.77 31.60
CA PHE A 825 -16.53 -13.49 31.68
C PHE A 825 -15.61 -12.33 32.07
N ASP A 826 -14.64 -12.55 32.95
CA ASP A 826 -13.68 -11.53 33.40
C ASP A 826 -12.77 -11.07 32.24
N PHE A 827 -12.40 -11.99 31.35
CA PHE A 827 -11.48 -11.75 30.24
C PHE A 827 -12.13 -11.81 28.86
N PHE A 828 -13.46 -11.69 28.77
CA PHE A 828 -14.15 -11.67 27.48
C PHE A 828 -13.65 -10.48 26.62
N PRO A 829 -13.18 -10.72 25.39
CA PRO A 829 -12.62 -9.65 24.57
C PRO A 829 -13.67 -8.64 24.12
N LYS A 830 -13.51 -7.37 24.52
CA LYS A 830 -14.46 -6.28 24.19
C LYS A 830 -14.64 -6.07 22.68
N ALA A 831 -13.63 -6.36 21.87
CA ALA A 831 -13.71 -6.25 20.41
C ALA A 831 -14.70 -7.24 19.77
N LEU A 832 -15.13 -8.26 20.53
CA LEU A 832 -16.10 -9.26 20.08
C LEU A 832 -17.53 -8.94 20.55
N ASP A 833 -17.72 -7.91 21.38
CA ASP A 833 -19.06 -7.50 21.82
C ASP A 833 -19.92 -7.06 20.61
N GLY A 834 -21.15 -7.56 20.56
CA GLY A 834 -22.10 -7.29 19.47
C GLY A 834 -21.89 -8.11 18.20
N LYS A 835 -20.87 -8.99 18.13
CA LYS A 835 -20.75 -9.98 17.06
C LYS A 835 -21.66 -11.17 17.35
N ALA A 836 -22.56 -11.50 16.42
CA ALA A 836 -23.66 -12.44 16.65
C ALA A 836 -23.24 -13.81 17.23
N ASP A 837 -22.20 -14.44 16.67
CA ASP A 837 -21.76 -15.78 17.11
C ASP A 837 -21.18 -15.76 18.54
N TYR A 838 -20.45 -14.70 18.89
CA TYR A 838 -19.84 -14.55 20.20
C TYR A 838 -20.85 -14.15 21.28
N GLU A 839 -21.87 -13.34 20.94
CA GLU A 839 -22.99 -13.07 21.85
C GLU A 839 -23.78 -14.35 22.15
N LYS A 840 -24.02 -15.17 21.13
CA LYS A 840 -24.67 -16.48 21.32
C LYS A 840 -23.84 -17.41 22.22
N ALA A 841 -22.52 -17.44 22.03
CA ALA A 841 -21.61 -18.20 22.90
C ALA A 841 -21.65 -17.67 24.35
N LYS A 842 -21.65 -16.34 24.52
CA LYS A 842 -21.71 -15.65 25.82
C LYS A 842 -23.02 -15.90 26.56
N ASP A 843 -24.15 -15.90 25.85
CA ASP A 843 -25.46 -16.25 26.40
C ASP A 843 -25.50 -17.72 26.84
N GLY A 844 -24.99 -18.63 26.01
CA GLY A 844 -24.82 -20.04 26.36
C GLY A 844 -23.94 -20.23 27.59
N ALA A 845 -22.81 -19.50 27.67
CA ALA A 845 -21.90 -19.51 28.81
C ALA A 845 -22.61 -19.10 30.12
N ARG A 846 -23.54 -18.14 30.10
CA ARG A 846 -24.28 -17.72 31.31
C ARG A 846 -25.14 -18.86 31.84
N ILE A 847 -25.80 -19.57 30.95
CA ILE A 847 -26.63 -20.74 31.28
C ILE A 847 -25.74 -21.84 31.88
N TYR A 848 -24.63 -22.18 31.22
CA TYR A 848 -23.71 -23.20 31.71
C TYR A 848 -23.07 -22.83 33.05
N TRP A 849 -22.73 -21.56 33.26
CA TRP A 849 -22.14 -21.13 34.51
C TRP A 849 -23.13 -21.17 35.67
N SER A 850 -24.40 -20.76 35.45
CA SER A 850 -25.45 -20.90 36.47
C SER A 850 -25.59 -22.35 36.92
N GLN A 851 -25.62 -23.30 35.97
CA GLN A 851 -25.72 -24.73 36.29
C GLN A 851 -24.58 -25.24 37.18
N ILE A 852 -23.36 -24.72 37.02
CA ILE A 852 -22.21 -25.07 37.86
C ILE A 852 -22.33 -24.40 39.23
N ARG A 853 -22.70 -23.11 39.26
CA ARG A 853 -22.81 -22.34 40.50
C ARG A 853 -23.89 -22.87 41.42
N ASP A 854 -25.02 -23.34 40.87
CA ASP A 854 -26.12 -23.92 41.64
C ASP A 854 -25.77 -25.31 42.25
N LYS A 855 -24.60 -25.88 41.88
CA LYS A 855 -24.10 -27.17 42.37
C LYS A 855 -22.91 -27.02 43.35
N LEU A 856 -22.35 -25.82 43.46
CA LEU A 856 -21.32 -25.45 44.43
C LEU A 856 -21.99 -24.91 45.70
#